data_AF-A0A917C642-F1
#
_entry.id   AF-A0A917C642-F1
#
_cell.length_a   1.000
_cell.length_b   1.000
_cell.length_c   1.000
_cell.angle_alpha   90.00
_cell.angle_beta   90.00
_cell.angle_gamma   90.00
#
_symmetry.space_group_name_H-M   'P 1'
#
loop_
_entity.id
_entity.type
_entity.pdbx_description
1 polymer ?
#
loop_
_entity_poly.entity_id
_entity_poly.type
_entity_poly.pdbx_seq_one_letter_code
_entity_poly.pdbx_strand_id
1 'polypeptide(L)'
;MGQIRKVKVSTGIEWVEVPEAGVFMLCGCPPDSVKHLMKCGLIVPTERDGWSFETGPNVILLSDVILQNGSFTNMAEFPVLQMLYRQGTLIPNHPNNTGAKPMLVGAQDQIDAQMEYIYRGNYGLVNEQELIKGGATPDDAKDMMRMKLRFAFGAIHHPSALLDHRVVKEEAVEIKNSVFVKRLSLNKFEVSYEDESVQVDLNLDADAHYVPSYPLNYHEIARDSFSVIHSGDGDGWDVNRPTMSSVIMYQGKIYLVDAGPNVRVTLQALGIGISEVDGIFHTHSHDDHFAGLPAFIRSDRKINYYAAPYVRASVAKKLSALLSIDESRFEDFFNIHDLKVDEWNDIEGLEVRPRMSPHPVETAILQFRALGPEGYKTYGHYADIVSLQVLKDMINEDEKVPGVSQAFFDRVKGHYLEEMDVKKIDIGGGLIHGESDDFRDDPSGKIILSHTARPLTVDQREIGSGAPFGTSDVLIPSFQDNTRRYAYAYLRNYFPTVPTHALRTLMNSTLMTFNPETILFKEGEKVDNIYLLLTGAVEMIKTSSNLHALASAGSLVGEIAAIHQLPLMETYRATTFVRAMKIPATLYRNIVEKYQLFEDILRLMEGREFLQNTRIFGEALSYSTQNRIADEMVGHHLCAGDEYAPLKKEGLAIVKEGTARLYCGKRFIEEIRRGDIFAEDSVVGNRRSKHHIEIDDSFEFCTISAAILQDIPIVQWKLIESFERRRHIAMS
;
A
#
# COMPACT_ATOMS: atom_id res chain seq x y z
N MET A 1 21.32 -4.05 -37.19
CA MET A 1 20.61 -4.24 -35.90
C MET A 1 19.19 -3.78 -36.13
N GLY A 2 18.20 -4.39 -35.49
CA GLY A 2 16.81 -3.88 -35.59
C GLY A 2 16.75 -2.43 -35.12
N GLN A 3 15.92 -1.63 -35.78
CA GLN A 3 15.69 -0.22 -35.43
C GLN A 3 14.89 -0.08 -34.13
N ILE A 4 14.10 -1.11 -33.80
CA ILE A 4 13.40 -1.22 -32.51
C ILE A 4 14.04 -2.30 -31.65
N ARG A 5 14.35 -1.96 -30.39
CA ARG A 5 14.77 -2.93 -29.38
C ARG A 5 13.78 -2.97 -28.23
N LYS A 6 13.25 -4.17 -27.95
CA LYS A 6 12.40 -4.46 -26.80
C LYS A 6 13.16 -5.27 -25.75
N VAL A 7 13.03 -4.91 -24.47
CA VAL A 7 13.64 -5.59 -23.32
C VAL A 7 12.58 -5.83 -22.25
N LYS A 8 12.47 -7.06 -21.75
CA LYS A 8 11.67 -7.35 -20.54
C LYS A 8 12.48 -6.93 -19.32
N VAL A 9 11.93 -6.01 -18.52
CA VAL A 9 12.62 -5.40 -17.37
C VAL A 9 12.24 -6.12 -16.08
N SER A 10 10.94 -6.27 -15.82
CA SER A 10 10.38 -6.96 -14.65
C SER A 10 8.97 -7.46 -14.98
N THR A 11 8.28 -8.07 -14.01
CA THR A 11 6.87 -8.45 -14.16
C THR A 11 6.03 -7.22 -14.51
N GLY A 12 5.36 -7.22 -15.66
CA GLY A 12 4.55 -6.09 -16.15
C GLY A 12 5.33 -4.80 -16.46
N ILE A 13 6.66 -4.88 -16.61
CA ILE A 13 7.51 -3.76 -17.05
C ILE A 13 8.32 -4.19 -18.26
N GLU A 14 8.16 -3.45 -19.35
CA GLU A 14 8.96 -3.59 -20.56
C GLU A 14 9.61 -2.27 -20.95
N TRP A 15 10.68 -2.35 -21.72
CA TRP A 15 11.39 -1.23 -22.29
C TRP A 15 11.39 -1.34 -23.80
N VAL A 16 11.06 -0.26 -24.49
CA VAL A 16 11.15 -0.17 -25.95
C VAL A 16 11.99 1.05 -26.33
N GLU A 17 13.06 0.85 -27.09
CA GLU A 17 13.89 1.95 -27.61
C GLU A 17 13.92 1.95 -29.13
N VAL A 18 13.86 3.17 -29.68
CA VAL A 18 14.09 3.50 -31.08
C VAL A 18 15.16 4.61 -31.10
N PRO A 19 16.45 4.27 -31.02
CA PRO A 19 17.51 5.26 -30.86
C PRO A 19 17.60 6.28 -31.99
N GLU A 20 17.35 5.87 -33.24
CA GLU A 20 17.33 6.75 -34.42
C GLU A 20 16.26 7.85 -34.32
N ALA A 21 15.10 7.52 -33.73
CA ALA A 21 14.02 8.46 -33.46
C ALA A 21 14.17 9.19 -32.12
N GLY A 22 15.16 8.84 -31.29
CA GLY A 22 15.35 9.39 -29.95
C GLY A 22 14.18 9.09 -29.00
N VAL A 23 13.55 7.91 -29.14
CA VAL A 23 12.46 7.44 -28.29
C VAL A 23 12.96 6.34 -27.37
N PHE A 24 12.78 6.53 -26.07
CA PHE A 24 13.15 5.59 -25.02
C PHE A 24 11.94 5.44 -24.09
N MET A 25 11.21 4.35 -24.24
CA MET A 25 9.89 4.17 -23.66
C MET A 25 9.90 3.17 -22.51
N LEU A 26 9.44 3.62 -21.35
CA LEU A 26 9.04 2.77 -20.24
C LEU A 26 7.60 2.30 -20.49
N CYS A 27 7.39 0.99 -20.64
CA CYS A 27 6.08 0.39 -20.84
C CYS A 27 5.60 -0.29 -19.56
N GLY A 28 4.56 0.25 -18.94
CA GLY A 28 4.14 -0.08 -17.58
C GLY A 28 5.03 0.60 -16.53
N CYS A 29 4.43 1.24 -15.53
CA CYS A 29 5.17 1.94 -14.48
C CYS A 29 4.66 1.63 -13.06
N PRO A 30 4.63 0.36 -12.62
CA PRO A 30 4.32 -0.01 -11.23
C PRO A 30 5.37 0.53 -10.25
N PRO A 31 5.18 0.40 -8.92
CA PRO A 31 6.19 0.79 -7.94
C PRO A 31 7.58 0.20 -8.24
N ASP A 32 8.65 0.93 -7.87
CA ASP A 32 10.06 0.57 -8.12
C ASP A 32 10.48 0.49 -9.61
N SER A 33 9.68 0.96 -10.57
CA SER A 33 10.03 0.91 -12.01
C SER A 33 11.41 1.51 -12.33
N VAL A 34 11.73 2.68 -11.78
CA VAL A 34 13.05 3.32 -11.97
C VAL A 34 14.17 2.45 -11.43
N LYS A 35 13.98 1.82 -10.27
CA LYS A 35 15.00 0.96 -9.65
C LYS A 35 15.27 -0.28 -10.49
N HIS A 36 14.24 -0.88 -11.08
CA HIS A 36 14.40 -1.98 -12.03
C HIS A 36 15.13 -1.55 -13.30
N LEU A 37 14.82 -0.38 -13.86
CA LEU A 37 15.55 0.18 -15.01
C LEU A 37 17.04 0.42 -14.70
N MET A 38 17.36 0.91 -13.50
CA MET A 38 18.75 1.04 -13.02
C MET A 38 19.44 -0.32 -12.94
N LYS A 39 18.78 -1.35 -12.39
CA LYS A 39 19.35 -2.72 -12.32
C LYS A 39 19.59 -3.35 -13.69
N CYS A 40 18.73 -3.06 -14.66
CA CYS A 40 18.90 -3.52 -16.03
C CYS A 40 19.95 -2.71 -16.83
N GLY A 41 20.53 -1.65 -16.26
CA GLY A 41 21.48 -0.78 -16.95
C GLY A 41 20.84 0.10 -18.04
N LEU A 42 19.54 0.36 -17.94
CA LEU A 42 18.80 1.25 -18.85
C LEU A 42 18.83 2.71 -18.36
N ILE A 43 18.93 2.89 -17.05
CA ILE A 43 19.28 4.16 -16.40
C ILE A 43 20.70 4.02 -15.87
N VAL A 44 21.64 4.80 -16.43
CA VAL A 44 23.04 4.82 -16.02
C VAL A 44 23.53 6.26 -15.84
N PRO A 45 24.40 6.52 -14.85
CA PRO A 45 25.11 7.79 -14.77
C PRO A 45 25.98 8.03 -16.00
N THR A 46 26.01 9.26 -16.47
CA THR A 46 26.80 9.72 -17.62
C THR A 46 27.24 11.17 -17.43
N GLU A 47 28.18 11.63 -18.26
CA GLU A 47 28.71 12.98 -18.21
C GLU A 47 28.72 13.61 -19.62
N ARG A 48 28.27 14.86 -19.72
CA ARG A 48 28.40 15.67 -20.94
C ARG A 48 28.55 17.13 -20.57
N ASP A 49 29.50 17.82 -21.21
CA ASP A 49 29.74 19.25 -21.02
C ASP A 49 29.95 19.66 -19.54
N GLY A 50 30.59 18.79 -18.75
CA GLY A 50 30.85 19.00 -17.32
C GLY A 50 29.63 18.79 -16.40
N TRP A 51 28.49 18.35 -16.95
CA TRP A 51 27.31 17.94 -16.19
C TRP A 51 27.29 16.43 -15.99
N SER A 52 27.14 15.99 -14.75
CA SER A 52 26.82 14.60 -14.40
C SER A 52 25.30 14.45 -14.31
N PHE A 53 24.74 13.53 -15.08
CA PHE A 53 23.30 13.24 -15.12
C PHE A 53 23.07 11.76 -15.48
N GLU A 54 21.82 11.35 -15.68
CA GLU A 54 21.48 9.98 -16.03
C GLU A 54 20.87 9.82 -17.42
N THR A 55 21.03 8.65 -18.03
CA THR A 55 20.14 8.20 -19.10
C THR A 55 18.77 7.81 -18.55
N GLY A 56 17.83 7.50 -19.43
CA GLY A 56 16.56 6.94 -19.00
C GLY A 56 15.46 7.08 -20.03
N PRO A 57 14.21 6.77 -19.64
CA PRO A 57 13.07 6.93 -20.53
C PRO A 57 12.81 8.41 -20.81
N ASN A 58 12.15 8.71 -21.92
CA ASN A 58 11.55 10.01 -22.20
C ASN A 58 10.05 9.91 -22.56
N VAL A 59 9.53 8.67 -22.63
CA VAL A 59 8.13 8.36 -22.82
C VAL A 59 7.70 7.29 -21.80
N ILE A 60 6.49 7.41 -21.25
CA ILE A 60 5.86 6.37 -20.42
C ILE A 60 4.58 5.91 -21.12
N LEU A 61 4.52 4.63 -21.48
CA LEU A 61 3.30 3.97 -21.93
C LEU A 61 2.57 3.41 -20.71
N LEU A 62 1.43 3.99 -20.38
CA LEU A 62 0.60 3.64 -19.23
C LEU A 62 -0.22 2.38 -19.51
N SER A 63 -0.44 1.58 -18.47
CA SER A 63 -1.45 0.52 -18.45
C SER A 63 -2.84 1.13 -18.61
N ASP A 64 -3.73 0.47 -19.36
CA ASP A 64 -5.13 0.85 -19.55
C ASP A 64 -5.96 0.67 -18.25
N VAL A 65 -5.52 -0.21 -17.35
CA VAL A 65 -6.18 -0.44 -16.06
C VAL A 65 -5.34 0.15 -14.93
N ILE A 66 -5.99 0.70 -13.91
CA ILE A 66 -5.36 1.27 -12.70
C ILE A 66 -4.66 0.17 -11.88
N LEU A 67 -5.21 -1.05 -11.91
CA LEU A 67 -4.84 -2.14 -11.01
C LEU A 67 -4.74 -3.48 -11.72
N GLN A 68 -3.77 -4.29 -11.30
CA GLN A 68 -3.66 -5.71 -11.66
C GLN A 68 -3.24 -6.52 -10.45
N ASN A 69 -3.93 -7.63 -10.20
CA ASN A 69 -3.73 -8.52 -9.05
C ASN A 69 -3.61 -7.78 -7.70
N GLY A 70 -4.36 -6.68 -7.60
CA GLY A 70 -4.43 -5.76 -6.48
C GLY A 70 -3.13 -4.99 -6.19
N SER A 71 -2.41 -4.57 -7.23
CA SER A 71 -1.35 -3.57 -7.14
C SER A 71 -1.53 -2.52 -8.23
N PHE A 72 -1.10 -1.29 -7.98
CA PHE A 72 -1.13 -0.24 -8.97
C PHE A 72 -0.19 -0.53 -10.14
N THR A 73 -0.70 -0.29 -11.33
CA THR A 73 0.02 -0.48 -12.60
C THR A 73 0.77 0.77 -13.04
N ASN A 74 0.28 1.95 -12.61
CA ASN A 74 0.72 3.26 -13.04
C ASN A 74 1.06 4.13 -11.80
N MET A 75 2.34 4.32 -11.49
CA MET A 75 2.86 5.22 -10.46
C MET A 75 4.00 6.05 -11.06
N ALA A 76 3.61 7.05 -11.85
CA ALA A 76 4.53 7.77 -12.73
C ALA A 76 5.34 8.89 -12.06
N GLU A 77 5.13 9.20 -10.77
CA GLU A 77 5.85 10.27 -10.05
C GLU A 77 7.36 10.11 -10.20
N PHE A 78 7.93 8.98 -9.76
CA PHE A 78 9.39 8.80 -9.75
C PHE A 78 10.00 8.66 -11.16
N PRO A 79 9.40 7.93 -12.11
CA PRO A 79 9.82 7.98 -13.50
C PRO A 79 9.89 9.42 -14.06
N VAL A 80 8.89 10.26 -13.75
CA VAL A 80 8.87 11.66 -14.18
C VAL A 80 9.91 12.49 -13.44
N LEU A 81 10.05 12.36 -12.12
CA LEU A 81 11.08 13.04 -11.35
C LEU A 81 12.49 12.68 -11.84
N GLN A 82 12.71 11.42 -12.23
CA GLN A 82 13.97 10.97 -12.84
C GLN A 82 14.24 11.72 -14.15
N MET A 83 13.26 11.86 -15.03
CA MET A 83 13.39 12.62 -16.28
C MET A 83 13.61 14.12 -16.05
N LEU A 84 12.87 14.73 -15.12
CA LEU A 84 12.93 16.17 -14.86
C LEU A 84 14.26 16.57 -14.19
N TYR A 85 14.64 15.84 -13.15
CA TYR A 85 15.75 16.22 -12.27
C TYR A 85 17.03 15.41 -12.51
N ARG A 86 16.96 14.07 -12.61
CA ARG A 86 18.18 13.23 -12.75
C ARG A 86 18.72 13.18 -14.18
N GLN A 87 17.86 13.26 -15.20
CA GLN A 87 18.28 13.52 -16.59
C GLN A 87 18.45 15.02 -16.88
N GLY A 88 17.93 15.90 -16.01
CA GLY A 88 18.08 17.35 -16.10
C GLY A 88 17.27 18.01 -17.22
N THR A 89 16.09 17.51 -17.56
CA THR A 89 15.22 18.14 -18.58
C THR A 89 14.54 19.43 -18.07
N LEU A 90 14.43 19.60 -16.75
CA LEU A 90 13.88 20.81 -16.12
C LEU A 90 14.96 21.76 -15.56
N ILE A 91 16.21 21.29 -15.43
CA ILE A 91 17.29 22.07 -14.80
C ILE A 91 17.74 23.20 -15.73
N PRO A 92 17.72 24.48 -15.29
CA PRO A 92 18.19 25.60 -16.11
C PRO A 92 19.64 25.43 -16.56
N ASN A 93 19.93 25.73 -17.83
CA ASN A 93 21.25 25.60 -18.48
C ASN A 93 21.81 24.17 -18.59
N HIS A 94 21.05 23.15 -18.19
CA HIS A 94 21.46 21.77 -18.35
C HIS A 94 21.39 21.36 -19.84
N PRO A 95 22.34 20.56 -20.37
CA PRO A 95 22.39 20.29 -21.81
C PRO A 95 21.22 19.42 -22.32
N ASN A 96 20.47 18.74 -21.43
CA ASN A 96 19.21 18.05 -21.78
C ASN A 96 17.97 18.94 -21.68
N ASN A 97 18.07 20.14 -21.13
CA ASN A 97 16.97 21.11 -21.11
C ASN A 97 16.85 21.80 -22.47
N THR A 98 16.31 21.06 -23.44
CA THR A 98 16.10 21.50 -24.83
C THR A 98 14.71 22.11 -25.07
N GLY A 99 13.88 22.19 -24.01
CA GLY A 99 12.46 22.52 -24.09
C GLY A 99 11.56 21.33 -24.45
N ALA A 100 12.12 20.17 -24.81
CA ALA A 100 11.36 18.94 -25.00
C ALA A 100 10.88 18.40 -23.65
N LYS A 101 9.58 18.08 -23.56
CA LYS A 101 8.97 17.55 -22.35
C LYS A 101 8.91 16.02 -22.39
N PRO A 102 9.04 15.35 -21.23
CA PRO A 102 8.67 13.95 -21.13
C PRO A 102 7.20 13.73 -21.48
N MET A 103 6.86 12.54 -21.99
CA MET A 103 5.54 12.26 -22.52
C MET A 103 4.83 11.09 -21.83
N LEU A 104 3.56 11.29 -21.45
CA LEU A 104 2.66 10.20 -21.05
C LEU A 104 1.82 9.73 -22.24
N VAL A 105 1.77 8.42 -22.47
CA VAL A 105 1.04 7.80 -23.58
C VAL A 105 0.09 6.75 -23.02
N GLY A 106 -1.20 6.80 -23.38
CA GLY A 106 -2.18 5.85 -22.85
C GLY A 106 -3.63 6.25 -23.08
N ALA A 107 -4.55 5.66 -22.30
CA ALA A 107 -5.94 6.09 -22.27
C ALA A 107 -6.09 7.48 -21.62
N GLN A 108 -7.10 8.25 -22.00
CA GLN A 108 -7.30 9.63 -21.53
C GLN A 108 -7.45 9.71 -20.01
N ASP A 109 -8.29 8.85 -19.45
CA ASP A 109 -8.55 8.74 -18.02
C ASP A 109 -7.29 8.38 -17.22
N GLN A 110 -6.44 7.50 -17.77
CA GLN A 110 -5.17 7.14 -17.14
C GLN A 110 -4.16 8.30 -17.19
N ILE A 111 -4.12 9.03 -18.31
CA ILE A 111 -3.30 10.25 -18.44
C ILE A 111 -3.75 11.30 -17.43
N ASP A 112 -5.05 11.59 -17.36
CA ASP A 112 -5.60 12.61 -16.47
C ASP A 112 -5.32 12.28 -14.99
N ALA A 113 -5.52 11.01 -14.61
CA ALA A 113 -5.21 10.51 -13.26
C ALA A 113 -3.73 10.68 -12.91
N GLN A 114 -2.81 10.28 -13.82
CA GLN A 114 -1.37 10.41 -13.58
C GLN A 114 -0.91 11.87 -13.58
N MET A 115 -1.52 12.75 -14.38
CA MET A 115 -1.20 14.18 -14.37
C MET A 115 -1.55 14.82 -13.02
N GLU A 116 -2.74 14.58 -12.48
CA GLU A 116 -3.11 15.06 -11.14
C GLU A 116 -2.26 14.37 -10.05
N TYR A 117 -2.00 13.07 -10.17
CA TYR A 117 -1.14 12.34 -9.24
C TYR A 117 0.27 12.94 -9.13
N ILE A 118 0.91 13.22 -10.27
CA ILE A 118 2.23 13.86 -10.34
C ILE A 118 2.16 15.30 -9.80
N TYR A 119 1.07 16.03 -10.07
CA TYR A 119 0.86 17.37 -9.51
C TYR A 119 0.89 17.34 -7.98
N ARG A 120 0.16 16.40 -7.39
CA ARG A 120 0.10 16.21 -5.93
C ARG A 120 1.39 15.62 -5.37
N GLY A 121 2.10 14.80 -6.13
CA GLY A 121 3.43 14.32 -5.77
C GLY A 121 4.48 15.44 -5.71
N ASN A 122 4.47 16.35 -6.68
CA ASN A 122 5.43 17.46 -6.72
C ASN A 122 5.14 18.56 -5.69
N TYR A 123 3.86 18.83 -5.42
CA TYR A 123 3.45 20.04 -4.71
C TYR A 123 2.46 19.83 -3.58
N GLY A 124 1.90 18.64 -3.36
CA GLY A 124 0.94 18.37 -2.29
C GLY A 124 -0.29 19.30 -2.31
N LEU A 125 -0.47 20.09 -1.25
CA LEU A 125 -1.47 21.17 -1.20
C LEU A 125 -0.93 22.44 -1.87
N VAL A 126 -1.69 23.00 -2.80
CA VAL A 126 -1.14 23.92 -3.82
C VAL A 126 -1.47 25.39 -3.61
N ASN A 127 -2.20 25.72 -2.56
CA ASN A 127 -2.49 27.10 -2.16
C ASN A 127 -2.85 27.18 -0.67
N GLU A 128 -2.85 28.40 -0.12
CA GLU A 128 -3.17 28.66 1.29
C GLU A 128 -4.57 28.15 1.69
N GLN A 129 -5.56 28.19 0.79
CA GLN A 129 -6.91 27.71 1.09
C GLN A 129 -6.92 26.19 1.30
N GLU A 130 -6.19 25.43 0.49
CA GLU A 130 -6.03 23.99 0.68
C GLU A 130 -5.29 23.68 1.98
N LEU A 131 -4.23 24.44 2.33
CA LEU A 131 -3.51 24.29 3.60
C LEU A 131 -4.42 24.54 4.82
N ILE A 132 -5.22 25.61 4.79
CA ILE A 132 -6.17 25.94 5.86
C ILE A 132 -7.26 24.87 5.97
N LYS A 133 -7.82 24.41 4.84
CA LYS A 133 -8.78 23.29 4.82
C LYS A 133 -8.14 21.98 5.33
N GLY A 134 -6.85 21.83 5.08
CA GLY A 134 -6.00 20.76 5.60
C GLY A 134 -5.65 20.93 7.09
N GLY A 135 -6.18 21.92 7.80
CA GLY A 135 -6.00 22.07 9.25
C GLY A 135 -4.81 22.93 9.68
N ALA A 136 -4.10 23.58 8.76
CA ALA A 136 -3.12 24.61 9.11
C ALA A 136 -3.82 25.89 9.60
N THR A 137 -3.19 26.63 10.51
CA THR A 137 -3.66 27.98 10.86
C THR A 137 -3.40 28.94 9.68
N PRO A 138 -4.09 30.08 9.59
CA PRO A 138 -3.82 31.06 8.52
C PRO A 138 -2.37 31.53 8.47
N ASP A 139 -1.73 31.71 9.63
CA ASP A 139 -0.33 32.16 9.70
C ASP A 139 0.61 31.02 9.26
N ASP A 140 0.39 29.79 9.73
CA ASP A 140 1.18 28.64 9.29
C ASP A 140 1.00 28.36 7.80
N ALA A 141 -0.22 28.49 7.27
CA ALA A 141 -0.51 28.29 5.86
C ALA A 141 0.25 29.29 4.98
N LYS A 142 0.36 30.55 5.42
CA LYS A 142 1.15 31.58 4.74
C LYS A 142 2.65 31.25 4.76
N ASP A 143 3.19 30.88 5.92
CA ASP A 143 4.61 30.49 6.05
C ASP A 143 4.94 29.25 5.22
N MET A 144 4.10 28.21 5.29
CA MET A 144 4.24 26.99 4.50
C MET A 144 4.17 27.30 3.01
N MET A 145 3.25 28.15 2.55
CA MET A 145 3.13 28.48 1.13
C MET A 145 4.35 29.29 0.62
N ARG A 146 4.85 30.24 1.41
CA ARG A 146 6.08 30.99 1.06
C ARG A 146 7.28 30.07 0.92
N MET A 147 7.44 29.11 1.83
CA MET A 147 8.48 28.08 1.78
C MET A 147 8.32 27.17 0.56
N LYS A 148 7.10 26.65 0.31
CA LYS A 148 6.81 25.77 -0.82
C LYS A 148 7.07 26.46 -2.16
N LEU A 149 6.71 27.73 -2.30
CA LEU A 149 7.04 28.51 -3.50
C LEU A 149 8.56 28.66 -3.67
N ARG A 150 9.35 28.70 -2.60
CA ARG A 150 10.82 28.74 -2.70
C ARG A 150 11.37 27.42 -3.24
N PHE A 151 10.87 26.29 -2.77
CA PHE A 151 11.17 24.96 -3.33
C PHE A 151 10.73 24.84 -4.80
N ALA A 152 9.58 25.43 -5.15
CA ALA A 152 9.03 25.42 -6.51
C ALA A 152 9.59 26.53 -7.43
N PHE A 153 10.75 27.11 -7.11
CA PHE A 153 11.39 28.17 -7.91
C PHE A 153 10.49 29.39 -8.22
N GLY A 154 9.56 29.69 -7.30
CA GLY A 154 8.69 30.86 -7.32
C GLY A 154 7.28 30.60 -7.84
N ALA A 155 6.98 29.45 -8.44
CA ALA A 155 5.66 29.16 -8.97
C ALA A 155 5.30 27.66 -8.96
N ILE A 156 4.06 27.36 -8.60
CA ILE A 156 3.48 26.03 -8.80
C ILE A 156 2.91 25.98 -10.22
N HIS A 157 3.40 25.04 -11.01
CA HIS A 157 3.00 24.88 -12.41
C HIS A 157 1.99 23.75 -12.58
N HIS A 158 1.00 23.97 -13.45
CA HIS A 158 0.14 22.90 -13.91
C HIS A 158 0.98 21.80 -14.60
N PRO A 159 0.68 20.50 -14.44
CA PRO A 159 1.51 19.41 -14.97
C PRO A 159 1.77 19.49 -16.48
N SER A 160 0.85 20.05 -17.26
CA SER A 160 1.03 20.27 -18.71
C SER A 160 2.15 21.26 -19.07
N ALA A 161 2.63 22.05 -18.11
CA ALA A 161 3.84 22.85 -18.28
C ALA A 161 5.11 21.98 -18.28
N LEU A 162 5.07 20.80 -17.63
CA LEU A 162 6.20 19.90 -17.44
C LEU A 162 6.14 18.66 -18.35
N LEU A 163 4.94 18.22 -18.72
CA LEU A 163 4.69 16.97 -19.44
C LEU A 163 3.86 17.19 -20.70
N ASP A 164 4.23 16.48 -21.76
CA ASP A 164 3.38 16.25 -22.92
C ASP A 164 2.56 14.96 -22.73
N HIS A 165 1.50 14.79 -23.53
CA HIS A 165 0.73 13.55 -23.53
C HIS A 165 0.21 13.18 -24.92
N ARG A 166 -0.07 11.89 -25.12
CA ARG A 166 -0.71 11.35 -26.33
C ARG A 166 -1.74 10.28 -25.96
N VAL A 167 -2.98 10.51 -26.40
CA VAL A 167 -4.09 9.59 -26.18
C VAL A 167 -4.04 8.49 -27.24
N VAL A 168 -3.97 7.25 -26.80
CA VAL A 168 -4.07 6.07 -27.68
C VAL A 168 -5.51 5.59 -27.69
N LYS A 169 -6.09 5.47 -28.89
CA LYS A 169 -7.42 4.86 -29.13
C LYS A 169 -7.23 3.56 -29.93
N GLU A 170 -8.12 3.23 -30.86
CA GLU A 170 -7.99 2.04 -31.72
C GLU A 170 -7.02 2.28 -32.90
N GLU A 171 -6.97 3.52 -33.39
CA GLU A 171 -6.07 3.91 -34.47
C GLU A 171 -4.65 4.18 -33.95
N ALA A 172 -3.66 3.93 -34.82
CA ALA A 172 -2.27 4.24 -34.52
C ALA A 172 -2.07 5.76 -34.37
N VAL A 173 -1.35 6.17 -33.34
CA VAL A 173 -1.03 7.57 -33.08
C VAL A 173 0.48 7.77 -33.11
N GLU A 174 0.92 8.83 -33.79
CA GLU A 174 2.33 9.20 -33.76
C GLU A 174 2.67 9.82 -32.40
N ILE A 175 3.67 9.26 -31.73
CA ILE A 175 4.16 9.81 -30.46
C ILE A 175 5.31 10.80 -30.68
N LYS A 176 6.28 10.43 -31.54
CA LYS A 176 7.47 11.26 -31.82
C LYS A 176 8.24 10.69 -33.01
N ASN A 177 8.73 11.56 -33.90
CA ASN A 177 9.70 11.23 -34.95
C ASN A 177 9.35 9.93 -35.73
N SER A 178 8.11 9.81 -36.20
CA SER A 178 7.59 8.64 -36.93
C SER A 178 7.52 7.33 -36.15
N VAL A 179 7.62 7.37 -34.81
CA VAL A 179 7.26 6.25 -33.93
C VAL A 179 5.77 6.32 -33.63
N PHE A 180 5.06 5.23 -33.87
CA PHE A 180 3.62 5.10 -33.64
C PHE A 180 3.30 4.11 -32.53
N VAL A 181 2.21 4.35 -31.81
CA VAL A 181 1.63 3.42 -30.85
C VAL A 181 0.18 3.14 -31.21
N LYS A 182 -0.21 1.86 -31.22
CA LYS A 182 -1.59 1.42 -31.48
C LYS A 182 -2.06 0.47 -30.38
N ARG A 183 -3.29 0.64 -29.87
CA ARG A 183 -3.90 -0.34 -28.97
C ARG A 183 -4.45 -1.51 -29.78
N LEU A 184 -4.01 -2.72 -29.46
CA LEU A 184 -4.50 -3.97 -30.07
C LEU A 184 -5.67 -4.57 -29.26
N SER A 185 -5.55 -4.56 -27.94
CA SER A 185 -6.58 -4.94 -26.98
C SER A 185 -6.26 -4.31 -25.63
N LEU A 186 -7.06 -4.58 -24.59
CA LEU A 186 -6.78 -4.12 -23.23
C LEU A 186 -5.34 -4.47 -22.83
N ASN A 187 -4.55 -3.45 -22.46
CA ASN A 187 -3.14 -3.58 -22.05
C ASN A 187 -2.20 -4.19 -23.10
N LYS A 188 -2.63 -4.35 -24.36
CA LYS A 188 -1.78 -4.84 -25.45
C LYS A 188 -1.62 -3.76 -26.50
N PHE A 189 -0.38 -3.40 -26.77
CA PHE A 189 -0.02 -2.32 -27.67
C PHE A 189 0.95 -2.80 -28.73
N GLU A 190 0.90 -2.18 -29.90
CA GLU A 190 1.93 -2.27 -30.92
C GLU A 190 2.69 -0.95 -30.96
N VAL A 191 4.02 -1.02 -30.94
CA VAL A 191 4.92 0.11 -31.20
C VAL A 191 5.59 -0.14 -32.55
N SER A 192 5.48 0.81 -33.47
CA SER A 192 6.05 0.68 -34.82
C SER A 192 6.91 1.88 -35.21
N TYR A 193 7.92 1.61 -36.04
CA TYR A 193 8.83 2.58 -36.63
C TYR A 193 9.32 2.04 -37.97
N GLU A 194 9.16 2.83 -39.03
CA GLU A 194 9.40 2.39 -40.42
C GLU A 194 8.69 1.06 -40.74
N ASP A 195 9.44 0.02 -41.12
CA ASP A 195 8.90 -1.30 -41.46
C ASP A 195 8.95 -2.30 -40.28
N GLU A 196 9.39 -1.87 -39.10
CA GLU A 196 9.48 -2.71 -37.89
C GLU A 196 8.33 -2.43 -36.90
N SER A 197 7.86 -3.47 -36.23
CA SER A 197 6.95 -3.34 -35.08
C SER A 197 7.24 -4.36 -33.98
N VAL A 198 6.91 -3.99 -32.75
CA VAL A 198 6.97 -4.86 -31.57
C VAL A 198 5.67 -4.76 -30.77
N GLN A 199 5.23 -5.87 -30.20
CA GLN A 199 4.07 -5.87 -29.30
C GLN A 199 4.52 -5.77 -27.85
N VAL A 200 3.79 -4.99 -27.07
CA VAL A 200 3.94 -4.81 -25.62
C VAL A 200 2.67 -5.35 -24.95
N ASP A 201 2.84 -6.27 -24.01
CA ASP A 201 1.73 -6.85 -23.24
C ASP A 201 1.94 -6.54 -21.75
N LEU A 202 1.10 -5.65 -21.21
CA LEU A 202 1.16 -5.23 -19.81
C LEU A 202 0.24 -6.06 -18.90
N ASN A 203 -0.41 -7.10 -19.42
CA ASN A 203 -1.25 -7.98 -18.61
C ASN A 203 -0.42 -8.88 -17.69
N LEU A 204 -0.91 -9.07 -16.46
CA LEU A 204 -0.37 -10.04 -15.51
C LEU A 204 -1.19 -11.35 -15.54
N ASP A 205 -0.49 -12.47 -15.42
CA ASP A 205 -1.12 -13.77 -15.11
C ASP A 205 -1.75 -13.71 -13.71
N ALA A 206 -2.74 -14.58 -13.41
CA ALA A 206 -3.55 -14.49 -12.20
C ALA A 206 -2.74 -14.53 -10.88
N ASP A 207 -1.60 -15.21 -10.87
CA ASP A 207 -0.69 -15.38 -9.73
C ASP A 207 0.56 -14.46 -9.80
N ALA A 208 0.71 -13.69 -10.88
CA ALA A 208 1.86 -12.80 -11.05
C ALA A 208 1.71 -11.53 -10.19
N HIS A 209 2.83 -11.09 -9.61
CA HIS A 209 2.89 -9.86 -8.83
C HIS A 209 4.09 -9.01 -9.24
N TYR A 210 3.95 -7.69 -9.12
CA TYR A 210 5.11 -6.80 -9.16
C TYR A 210 6.05 -7.16 -8.01
N VAL A 211 7.35 -7.21 -8.32
CA VAL A 211 8.40 -7.62 -7.39
C VAL A 211 9.24 -6.43 -6.97
N PRO A 212 9.73 -6.38 -5.72
CA PRO A 212 10.68 -5.35 -5.31
C PRO A 212 11.97 -5.45 -6.12
N SER A 213 12.69 -4.34 -6.20
CA SER A 213 14.02 -4.34 -6.82
C SER A 213 15.05 -5.10 -5.97
N TYR A 214 14.82 -5.31 -4.67
CA TYR A 214 15.76 -5.91 -3.71
C TYR A 214 15.23 -7.22 -3.10
N PRO A 215 16.11 -8.18 -2.78
CA PRO A 215 15.75 -9.32 -1.94
C PRO A 215 15.76 -8.94 -0.46
N LEU A 216 14.94 -9.61 0.35
CA LEU A 216 14.95 -9.49 1.82
C LEU A 216 15.10 -10.86 2.46
N ASN A 217 15.87 -10.93 3.54
CA ASN A 217 15.96 -12.12 4.38
C ASN A 217 14.82 -12.13 5.39
N TYR A 218 14.44 -13.32 5.85
CA TYR A 218 13.45 -13.45 6.92
C TYR A 218 14.07 -13.20 8.29
N HIS A 219 13.35 -12.45 9.14
CA HIS A 219 13.71 -12.15 10.52
C HIS A 219 12.58 -12.57 11.46
N GLU A 220 12.93 -13.23 12.56
CA GLU A 220 12.02 -13.40 13.70
C GLU A 220 12.16 -12.18 14.61
N ILE A 221 11.07 -11.42 14.75
CA ILE A 221 11.06 -10.17 15.51
C ILE A 221 10.46 -10.39 16.91
N ALA A 222 11.18 -9.93 17.93
CA ALA A 222 10.71 -9.92 19.31
C ALA A 222 9.58 -8.92 19.53
N ARG A 223 8.63 -9.24 20.42
CA ARG A 223 7.50 -8.37 20.75
C ARG A 223 7.72 -7.65 22.08
N ASP A 224 8.70 -6.76 22.08
CA ASP A 224 9.06 -5.92 23.23
C ASP A 224 7.97 -4.90 23.60
N SER A 225 8.13 -4.25 24.77
CA SER A 225 7.13 -3.30 25.28
C SER A 225 7.17 -1.98 24.52
N PHE A 226 8.36 -1.50 24.16
CA PHE A 226 8.56 -0.39 23.22
C PHE A 226 9.88 -0.62 22.46
N SER A 227 9.81 -0.85 21.17
CA SER A 227 11.00 -0.99 20.32
C SER A 227 10.75 -0.47 18.91
N VAL A 228 11.83 -0.11 18.24
CA VAL A 228 11.81 0.39 16.87
C VAL A 228 12.59 -0.58 16.00
N ILE A 229 11.89 -1.23 15.06
CA ILE A 229 12.49 -2.10 14.06
C ILE A 229 12.72 -1.28 12.80
N HIS A 230 13.94 -1.35 12.26
CA HIS A 230 14.32 -0.61 11.06
C HIS A 230 13.95 -1.41 9.82
N SER A 231 12.83 -1.04 9.19
CA SER A 231 12.26 -1.71 8.03
C SER A 231 12.79 -1.21 6.68
N GLY A 232 13.50 -0.09 6.67
CA GLY A 232 14.17 0.44 5.49
C GLY A 232 14.93 1.72 5.77
N ASP A 233 16.00 1.93 5.01
CA ASP A 233 16.97 3.03 5.16
C ASP A 233 17.35 3.68 3.81
N GLY A 234 16.87 3.13 2.69
CA GLY A 234 17.15 3.66 1.36
C GLY A 234 16.33 4.92 1.07
N ASP A 235 16.77 5.69 0.07
CA ASP A 235 15.94 6.71 -0.55
C ASP A 235 15.07 6.10 -1.67
N GLY A 236 14.32 6.97 -2.35
CA GLY A 236 13.54 6.62 -3.52
C GLY A 236 14.28 5.97 -4.70
N TRP A 237 15.61 6.00 -4.70
CA TRP A 237 16.48 5.56 -5.78
C TRP A 237 17.30 4.32 -5.41
N ASP A 238 17.28 3.89 -4.14
CA ASP A 238 18.04 2.73 -3.69
C ASP A 238 17.45 1.42 -4.23
N VAL A 239 18.24 0.75 -5.07
CA VAL A 239 17.88 -0.52 -5.72
C VAL A 239 18.12 -1.76 -4.84
N ASN A 240 18.75 -1.60 -3.68
CA ASN A 240 19.22 -2.69 -2.82
C ASN A 240 18.55 -2.72 -1.45
N ARG A 241 17.87 -1.64 -1.05
CA ARG A 241 17.22 -1.53 0.26
C ARG A 241 15.80 -0.99 0.14
N PRO A 242 14.88 -1.39 1.05
CA PRO A 242 13.61 -0.70 1.20
C PRO A 242 13.82 0.77 1.57
N THR A 243 12.84 1.58 1.20
CA THR A 243 12.81 3.02 1.48
C THR A 243 12.71 3.30 2.97
N MET A 244 13.19 4.46 3.40
CA MET A 244 13.19 4.87 4.80
C MET A 244 11.81 4.65 5.44
N SER A 245 11.79 3.78 6.45
CA SER A 245 10.58 3.47 7.21
C SER A 245 10.96 2.87 8.56
N SER A 246 9.98 2.72 9.45
CA SER A 246 10.18 2.03 10.73
C SER A 246 8.93 1.27 11.14
N VAL A 247 9.10 0.21 11.93
CA VAL A 247 8.01 -0.45 12.64
C VAL A 247 8.18 -0.19 14.13
N ILE A 248 7.18 0.42 14.74
CA ILE A 248 7.11 0.62 16.19
C ILE A 248 6.33 -0.55 16.79
N MET A 249 6.99 -1.31 17.65
CA MET A 249 6.34 -2.28 18.51
C MET A 249 6.03 -1.61 19.84
N TYR A 250 4.75 -1.59 20.24
CA TYR A 250 4.34 -1.06 21.54
C TYR A 250 3.33 -1.96 22.24
N GLN A 251 3.73 -2.57 23.36
CA GLN A 251 2.91 -3.52 24.15
C GLN A 251 2.24 -4.63 23.31
N GLY A 252 2.94 -5.10 22.27
CA GLY A 252 2.44 -6.08 21.32
C GLY A 252 1.62 -5.49 20.15
N LYS A 253 1.32 -4.19 20.14
CA LYS A 253 0.77 -3.54 18.96
C LYS A 253 1.86 -3.17 17.97
N ILE A 254 1.51 -3.18 16.68
CA ILE A 254 2.45 -2.94 15.58
C ILE A 254 2.01 -1.70 14.82
N TYR A 255 2.85 -0.67 14.81
CA TYR A 255 2.61 0.55 14.05
C TYR A 255 3.69 0.74 12.99
N LEU A 256 3.31 1.20 11.81
CA LEU A 256 4.27 1.61 10.79
C LEU A 256 4.51 3.11 10.89
N VAL A 257 5.76 3.53 10.66
CA VAL A 257 6.08 4.90 10.29
C VAL A 257 6.44 4.88 8.81
N ASP A 258 5.54 5.46 8.02
CA ASP A 258 5.44 5.39 6.57
C ASP A 258 5.19 3.99 5.99
N ALA A 259 4.58 3.96 4.80
CA ALA A 259 4.24 2.75 4.07
C ALA A 259 4.78 2.85 2.64
N GLY A 260 6.09 2.61 2.48
CA GLY A 260 6.76 2.66 1.19
C GLY A 260 6.39 1.52 0.21
N PRO A 261 6.97 1.53 -1.00
CA PRO A 261 6.75 0.51 -2.02
C PRO A 261 7.01 -0.90 -1.47
N ASN A 262 6.20 -1.86 -1.90
CA ASN A 262 6.36 -3.28 -1.55
C ASN A 262 6.27 -3.60 -0.04
N VAL A 263 5.60 -2.75 0.76
CA VAL A 263 5.45 -2.93 2.23
C VAL A 263 5.01 -4.34 2.65
N ARG A 264 4.20 -5.04 1.84
CA ARG A 264 3.79 -6.43 2.13
C ARG A 264 5.00 -7.38 2.17
N VAL A 265 5.94 -7.24 1.26
CA VAL A 265 7.17 -8.05 1.22
C VAL A 265 8.06 -7.70 2.41
N THR A 266 8.19 -6.40 2.72
CA THR A 266 8.91 -5.89 3.91
C THR A 266 8.36 -6.50 5.20
N LEU A 267 7.04 -6.49 5.40
CA LEU A 267 6.41 -7.05 6.59
C LEU A 267 6.52 -8.57 6.66
N GLN A 268 6.33 -9.27 5.53
CA GLN A 268 6.52 -10.73 5.46
C GLN A 268 7.94 -11.14 5.84
N ALA A 269 8.94 -10.42 5.33
CA ALA A 269 10.33 -10.62 5.69
C ALA A 269 10.59 -10.36 7.19
N LEU A 270 9.86 -9.45 7.83
CA LEU A 270 9.91 -9.22 9.29
C LEU A 270 9.04 -10.20 10.11
N GLY A 271 8.39 -11.19 9.47
CA GLY A 271 7.49 -12.12 10.16
C GLY A 271 6.18 -11.49 10.64
N ILE A 272 5.79 -10.35 10.05
CA ILE A 272 4.59 -9.59 10.39
C ILE A 272 3.55 -9.79 9.28
N GLY A 273 2.38 -10.32 9.63
CA GLY A 273 1.22 -10.33 8.74
C GLY A 273 0.62 -8.93 8.60
N ILE A 274 0.11 -8.59 7.41
CA ILE A 274 -0.54 -7.28 7.20
C ILE A 274 -1.73 -7.05 8.14
N SER A 275 -2.43 -8.12 8.52
CA SER A 275 -3.55 -8.09 9.47
C SER A 275 -3.12 -7.80 10.91
N GLU A 276 -1.81 -7.89 11.22
CA GLU A 276 -1.25 -7.63 12.54
C GLU A 276 -0.89 -6.16 12.76
N VAL A 277 -0.86 -5.34 11.70
CA VAL A 277 -0.58 -3.90 11.80
C VAL A 277 -1.79 -3.20 12.45
N ASP A 278 -1.57 -2.44 13.51
CA ASP A 278 -2.59 -1.70 14.25
C ASP A 278 -2.80 -0.29 13.72
N GLY A 279 -1.76 0.33 13.15
CA GLY A 279 -1.87 1.64 12.53
C GLY A 279 -0.66 2.06 11.71
N ILE A 280 -0.83 3.14 10.96
CA ILE A 280 0.19 3.79 10.15
C ILE A 280 0.30 5.23 10.61
N PHE A 281 1.48 5.64 11.04
CA PHE A 281 1.89 7.03 11.17
C PHE A 281 2.51 7.47 9.85
N HIS A 282 2.03 8.55 9.27
CA HIS A 282 2.52 9.03 7.97
C HIS A 282 3.21 10.39 8.11
N THR A 283 4.41 10.50 7.55
CA THR A 283 5.23 11.71 7.59
C THR A 283 4.90 12.67 6.45
N HIS A 284 4.78 12.18 5.21
CA HIS A 284 4.52 12.97 4.00
C HIS A 284 4.07 12.09 2.81
N SER A 285 3.86 12.69 1.62
CA SER A 285 3.15 12.03 0.51
C SER A 285 4.01 11.54 -0.67
N HIS A 286 5.35 11.54 -0.62
CA HIS A 286 6.17 11.00 -1.74
C HIS A 286 6.07 9.48 -1.87
N ASP A 287 6.22 8.95 -3.09
CA ASP A 287 5.97 7.53 -3.40
C ASP A 287 6.80 6.55 -2.58
N ASP A 288 8.02 6.92 -2.18
CA ASP A 288 8.86 6.12 -1.30
C ASP A 288 8.34 6.00 0.14
N HIS A 289 7.39 6.83 0.55
CA HIS A 289 6.72 6.79 1.86
C HIS A 289 5.22 6.42 1.74
N PHE A 290 4.63 6.60 0.56
CA PHE A 290 3.20 6.49 0.29
C PHE A 290 2.77 5.21 -0.44
N ALA A 291 3.61 4.66 -1.33
CA ALA A 291 3.17 3.69 -2.34
C ALA A 291 2.73 2.31 -1.80
N GLY A 292 2.92 2.05 -0.50
CA GLY A 292 2.49 0.85 0.21
C GLY A 292 1.09 0.93 0.80
N LEU A 293 0.47 2.11 0.92
CA LEU A 293 -0.92 2.27 1.40
C LEU A 293 -1.94 1.33 0.73
N PRO A 294 -1.86 1.04 -0.58
CA PRO A 294 -2.81 0.14 -1.27
C PRO A 294 -2.80 -1.28 -0.71
N ALA A 295 -1.68 -1.74 -0.14
CA ALA A 295 -1.63 -3.04 0.53
C ALA A 295 -2.64 -3.10 1.69
N PHE A 296 -2.89 -1.99 2.37
CA PHE A 296 -3.84 -1.90 3.48
C PHE A 296 -5.28 -1.69 3.03
N ILE A 297 -5.49 -1.01 1.90
CA ILE A 297 -6.81 -0.97 1.24
C ILE A 297 -7.28 -2.39 0.88
N ARG A 298 -6.33 -3.31 0.66
CA ARG A 298 -6.62 -4.73 0.41
C ARG A 298 -6.81 -5.58 1.66
N SER A 299 -6.77 -4.99 2.85
CA SER A 299 -7.08 -5.71 4.07
C SER A 299 -8.59 -5.76 4.30
N ASP A 300 -9.00 -6.67 5.18
CA ASP A 300 -10.40 -6.94 5.50
C ASP A 300 -10.93 -6.09 6.66
N ARG A 301 -10.12 -5.14 7.14
CA ARG A 301 -10.48 -4.14 8.14
C ARG A 301 -9.85 -2.79 7.81
N LYS A 302 -10.49 -1.69 8.20
CA LYS A 302 -9.85 -0.37 8.13
C LYS A 302 -8.65 -0.32 9.08
N ILE A 303 -7.50 0.13 8.57
CA ILE A 303 -6.31 0.38 9.38
C ILE A 303 -6.39 1.77 10.00
N ASN A 304 -5.90 1.94 11.23
CA ASN A 304 -5.81 3.28 11.83
C ASN A 304 -4.74 4.10 11.11
N TYR A 305 -5.11 5.29 10.66
CA TYR A 305 -4.23 6.20 9.93
C TYR A 305 -4.02 7.46 10.76
N TYR A 306 -2.79 7.69 11.18
CA TYR A 306 -2.39 8.80 12.04
C TYR A 306 -1.47 9.74 11.27
N ALA A 307 -1.82 11.02 11.17
CA ALA A 307 -0.95 12.02 10.57
C ALA A 307 -1.31 13.41 11.07
N ALA A 308 -0.42 14.38 10.85
CA ALA A 308 -0.82 15.78 10.93
C ALA A 308 -1.93 16.06 9.88
N PRO A 309 -2.94 16.91 10.19
CA PRO A 309 -4.07 17.17 9.30
C PRO A 309 -3.68 17.54 7.87
N TYR A 310 -2.62 18.34 7.70
CA TYR A 310 -2.16 18.80 6.39
C TYR A 310 -1.48 17.67 5.60
N VAL A 311 -0.75 16.77 6.27
CA VAL A 311 -0.18 15.55 5.67
C VAL A 311 -1.30 14.64 5.20
N ARG A 312 -2.28 14.36 6.07
CA ARG A 312 -3.46 13.56 5.71
C ARG A 312 -4.18 14.12 4.49
N ALA A 313 -4.42 15.43 4.44
CA ALA A 313 -5.11 16.06 3.32
C ALA A 313 -4.33 15.93 2.01
N SER A 314 -3.00 16.09 2.06
CA SER A 314 -2.10 15.91 0.90
C SER A 314 -2.13 14.47 0.39
N VAL A 315 -2.00 13.49 1.29
CA VAL A 315 -2.08 12.05 0.99
C VAL A 315 -3.45 11.67 0.41
N ALA A 316 -4.54 12.16 0.99
CA ALA A 316 -5.89 11.88 0.51
C ALA A 316 -6.08 12.35 -0.94
N LYS A 317 -5.64 13.58 -1.26
CA LYS A 317 -5.68 14.11 -2.63
C LYS A 317 -4.86 13.27 -3.60
N LYS A 318 -3.62 12.92 -3.22
CA LYS A 318 -2.73 12.10 -4.05
C LYS A 318 -3.30 10.71 -4.31
N LEU A 319 -3.82 10.03 -3.27
CA LEU A 319 -4.45 8.71 -3.42
C LEU A 319 -5.73 8.77 -4.24
N SER A 320 -6.58 9.78 -4.03
CA SER A 320 -7.82 9.96 -4.80
C SER A 320 -7.54 10.20 -6.28
N ALA A 321 -6.48 10.93 -6.63
CA ALA A 321 -6.03 11.10 -8.01
C ALA A 321 -5.62 9.77 -8.65
N LEU A 322 -4.85 8.95 -7.93
CA LEU A 322 -4.39 7.64 -8.39
C LEU A 322 -5.54 6.65 -8.60
N LEU A 323 -6.61 6.79 -7.83
CA LEU A 323 -7.80 5.95 -7.85
C LEU A 323 -8.91 6.45 -8.76
N SER A 324 -8.82 7.69 -9.25
CA SER A 324 -9.91 8.38 -9.94
C SER A 324 -11.22 8.40 -9.13
N ILE A 325 -11.12 8.60 -7.81
CA ILE A 325 -12.27 8.70 -6.89
C ILE A 325 -12.31 10.06 -6.18
N ASP A 326 -13.46 10.37 -5.57
CA ASP A 326 -13.61 11.56 -4.74
C ASP A 326 -12.77 11.50 -3.45
N GLU A 327 -12.25 12.65 -3.01
CA GLU A 327 -11.46 12.80 -1.78
C GLU A 327 -12.19 12.31 -0.52
N SER A 328 -13.53 12.46 -0.47
CA SER A 328 -14.35 12.02 0.67
C SER A 328 -14.27 10.52 0.91
N ARG A 329 -13.92 9.72 -0.11
CA ARG A 329 -13.84 8.27 -0.01
C ARG A 329 -12.57 7.76 0.66
N PHE A 330 -11.64 8.64 1.03
CA PHE A 330 -10.47 8.25 1.80
C PHE A 330 -10.85 7.54 3.12
N GLU A 331 -11.94 7.98 3.75
CA GLU A 331 -12.49 7.37 4.99
C GLU A 331 -13.14 6.00 4.77
N ASP A 332 -13.42 5.62 3.51
CA ASP A 332 -13.88 4.27 3.17
C ASP A 332 -12.78 3.22 3.41
N PHE A 333 -11.51 3.62 3.40
CA PHE A 333 -10.37 2.70 3.47
C PHE A 333 -9.61 2.74 4.79
N PHE A 334 -9.66 3.87 5.51
CA PHE A 334 -8.85 4.12 6.70
C PHE A 334 -9.68 4.64 7.87
N ASN A 335 -9.33 4.25 9.09
CA ASN A 335 -9.80 4.90 10.31
C ASN A 335 -8.92 6.13 10.56
N ILE A 336 -9.40 7.30 10.20
CA ILE A 336 -8.63 8.53 10.23
C ILE A 336 -8.51 9.07 11.66
N HIS A 337 -7.29 9.38 12.08
CA HIS A 337 -6.96 10.02 13.35
C HIS A 337 -6.02 11.21 13.09
N ASP A 338 -6.58 12.41 13.06
CA ASP A 338 -5.79 13.64 12.92
C ASP A 338 -5.02 13.92 14.23
N LEU A 339 -3.70 14.00 14.12
CA LEU A 339 -2.80 14.30 15.24
C LEU A 339 -2.71 15.82 15.45
N LYS A 340 -2.78 16.25 16.70
CA LYS A 340 -2.51 17.65 17.05
C LYS A 340 -1.03 17.95 16.88
N VAL A 341 -0.73 18.93 16.03
CA VAL A 341 0.62 19.41 15.74
C VAL A 341 1.20 20.06 17.00
N ASP A 342 2.48 19.82 17.25
CA ASP A 342 3.25 20.35 18.39
C ASP A 342 2.81 19.86 19.79
N GLU A 343 1.80 18.99 19.87
CA GLU A 343 1.32 18.36 21.11
C GLU A 343 1.61 16.85 21.15
N TRP A 344 1.78 16.30 22.36
CA TRP A 344 1.83 14.86 22.56
C TRP A 344 0.41 14.28 22.50
N ASN A 345 0.16 13.43 21.51
CA ASN A 345 -1.10 12.73 21.29
C ASN A 345 -1.01 11.33 21.89
N ASP A 346 -1.88 11.01 22.85
CA ASP A 346 -1.90 9.70 23.52
C ASP A 346 -2.68 8.66 22.71
N ILE A 347 -1.98 7.58 22.32
CA ILE A 347 -2.51 6.44 21.57
C ILE A 347 -2.36 5.21 22.45
N GLU A 348 -3.27 5.08 23.41
CA GLU A 348 -3.30 3.98 24.38
C GLU A 348 -1.96 3.79 25.13
N GLY A 349 -1.32 4.90 25.50
CA GLY A 349 -0.07 4.96 26.24
C GLY A 349 1.18 5.17 25.37
N LEU A 350 1.10 4.97 24.05
CA LEU A 350 2.14 5.43 23.12
C LEU A 350 1.83 6.88 22.77
N GLU A 351 2.70 7.81 23.15
CA GLU A 351 2.51 9.22 22.81
C GLU A 351 3.29 9.58 21.54
N VAL A 352 2.65 10.30 20.62
CA VAL A 352 3.27 10.81 19.39
C VAL A 352 3.07 12.32 19.26
N ARG A 353 4.12 13.04 18.85
CA ARG A 353 4.08 14.47 18.56
C ARG A 353 4.57 14.72 17.14
N PRO A 354 3.69 15.12 16.20
CA PRO A 354 4.12 15.61 14.90
C PRO A 354 4.57 17.06 15.00
N ARG A 355 5.68 17.37 14.34
CA ARG A 355 6.21 18.73 14.20
C ARG A 355 6.37 19.02 12.71
N MET A 356 5.91 20.17 12.25
CA MET A 356 6.08 20.55 10.84
C MET A 356 7.58 20.57 10.47
N SER A 357 7.88 19.99 9.31
CA SER A 357 9.21 19.97 8.72
C SER A 357 9.21 20.63 7.34
N PRO A 358 10.21 21.45 6.99
CA PRO A 358 10.32 22.06 5.68
C PRO A 358 10.61 21.05 4.57
N HIS A 359 9.72 20.99 3.59
CA HIS A 359 9.82 20.13 2.42
C HIS A 359 8.86 20.62 1.30
N PRO A 360 9.05 20.27 0.00
CA PRO A 360 8.15 20.70 -1.08
C PRO A 360 6.69 20.26 -0.91
N VAL A 361 6.45 19.11 -0.29
CA VAL A 361 5.12 18.64 0.11
C VAL A 361 4.94 18.71 1.63
N GLU A 362 3.68 18.68 2.07
CA GLU A 362 3.29 18.64 3.47
C GLU A 362 4.02 17.53 4.23
N THR A 363 4.90 17.93 5.16
CA THR A 363 5.78 17.00 5.88
C THR A 363 5.80 17.29 7.37
N ALA A 364 5.74 16.23 8.16
CA ALA A 364 5.91 16.29 9.61
C ALA A 364 6.95 15.26 10.06
N ILE A 365 7.94 15.70 10.83
CA ILE A 365 8.75 14.77 11.62
C ILE A 365 7.89 14.23 12.77
N LEU A 366 8.12 12.98 13.15
CA LEU A 366 7.37 12.32 14.20
C LEU A 366 8.27 11.98 15.38
N GLN A 367 7.88 12.44 16.56
CA GLN A 367 8.55 12.11 17.81
C GLN A 367 7.61 11.21 18.63
N PHE A 368 8.13 10.12 19.15
CA PHE A 368 7.39 9.14 19.94
C PHE A 368 7.97 9.07 21.33
N ARG A 369 7.13 8.81 22.32
CA ARG A 369 7.58 8.45 23.67
C ARG A 369 6.66 7.45 24.34
N ALA A 370 7.24 6.66 25.22
CA ALA A 370 6.50 5.77 26.10
C ALA A 370 7.09 5.82 27.51
N LEU A 371 6.22 5.70 28.52
CA LEU A 371 6.63 5.68 29.92
C LEU A 371 7.17 4.30 30.30
N GLY A 372 8.45 4.23 30.61
CA GLY A 372 9.12 3.05 31.15
C GLY A 372 9.46 3.17 32.65
N PRO A 373 10.11 2.14 33.23
CA PRO A 373 10.50 2.13 34.64
C PRO A 373 11.41 3.29 35.05
N GLU A 374 12.25 3.78 34.12
CA GLU A 374 13.22 4.86 34.33
C GLU A 374 12.71 6.23 33.84
N GLY A 375 11.41 6.34 33.53
CA GLY A 375 10.81 7.52 32.91
C GLY A 375 10.56 7.32 31.42
N TYR A 376 10.36 8.41 30.70
CA TYR A 376 10.06 8.37 29.28
C TYR A 376 11.27 7.91 28.47
N LYS A 377 11.02 7.02 27.51
CA LYS A 377 11.93 6.69 26.41
C LYS A 377 11.39 7.26 25.12
N THR A 378 12.27 7.76 24.27
CA THR A 378 11.93 8.62 23.13
C THR A 378 12.53 8.13 21.82
N TYR A 379 11.79 8.28 20.73
CA TYR A 379 12.23 7.98 19.37
C TYR A 379 11.85 9.12 18.42
N GLY A 380 12.82 9.65 17.65
CA GLY A 380 12.57 10.59 16.57
C GLY A 380 12.69 9.93 15.19
N HIS A 381 11.68 10.08 14.34
CA HIS A 381 11.69 9.63 12.95
C HIS A 381 11.60 10.83 11.99
N TYR A 382 12.74 11.24 11.46
CA TYR A 382 12.91 12.51 10.74
C TYR A 382 13.16 12.22 9.26
N ALA A 383 12.11 11.76 8.58
CA ALA A 383 12.09 11.53 7.13
C ALA A 383 11.95 12.87 6.39
N ASP A 384 12.61 12.97 5.22
CA ASP A 384 12.49 14.09 4.28
C ASP A 384 12.66 15.48 4.90
N ILE A 385 13.55 15.57 5.90
CA ILE A 385 13.99 16.84 6.45
C ILE A 385 14.91 17.54 5.45
N VAL A 386 14.83 18.85 5.31
CA VAL A 386 15.85 19.61 4.53
C VAL A 386 17.06 19.96 5.41
N SER A 387 18.26 20.04 4.84
CA SER A 387 19.44 20.51 5.59
C SER A 387 19.28 21.96 6.09
N LEU A 388 19.90 22.26 7.23
CA LEU A 388 19.88 23.59 7.82
C LEU A 388 20.56 24.62 6.92
N GLN A 389 21.59 24.23 6.17
CA GLN A 389 22.24 25.14 5.22
C GLN A 389 21.27 25.55 4.09
N VAL A 390 20.57 24.58 3.48
CA VAL A 390 19.57 24.88 2.46
C VAL A 390 18.45 25.75 3.02
N LEU A 391 17.91 25.43 4.21
CA LEU A 391 16.86 26.23 4.83
C LEU A 391 17.34 27.66 5.16
N LYS A 392 18.59 27.81 5.60
CA LYS A 392 19.20 29.12 5.86
C LYS A 392 19.30 29.96 4.58
N ASP A 393 19.61 29.34 3.46
CA ASP A 393 19.66 30.00 2.14
C ASP A 393 18.27 30.37 1.58
N MET A 394 17.20 29.92 2.25
CA MET A 394 15.83 30.33 1.97
C MET A 394 15.36 31.52 2.82
N ILE A 395 16.16 32.01 3.78
CA ILE A 395 15.75 33.11 4.66
C ILE A 395 15.51 34.39 3.85
N ASN A 396 14.31 34.93 3.97
CA ASN A 396 13.89 36.20 3.39
C ASN A 396 12.81 36.85 4.26
N GLU A 397 13.14 38.01 4.83
CA GLU A 397 12.26 38.77 5.73
C GLU A 397 11.16 39.54 4.96
N ASP A 398 11.25 39.67 3.63
CA ASP A 398 10.13 40.19 2.85
C ASP A 398 9.03 39.13 2.71
N GLU A 399 7.96 39.28 3.51
CA GLU A 399 6.80 38.38 3.53
C GLU A 399 6.11 38.19 2.18
N LYS A 400 6.33 39.07 1.20
CA LYS A 400 5.72 38.97 -0.13
C LYS A 400 6.53 38.13 -1.11
N VAL A 401 7.75 37.75 -0.74
CA VAL A 401 8.66 36.98 -1.58
C VAL A 401 8.76 35.55 -1.03
N PRO A 402 8.85 34.52 -1.91
CA PRO A 402 9.12 33.15 -1.49
C PRO A 402 10.36 33.02 -0.61
N GLY A 403 10.28 32.20 0.43
CA GLY A 403 11.33 32.02 1.42
C GLY A 403 10.76 31.68 2.80
N VAL A 404 11.61 31.75 3.82
CA VAL A 404 11.24 31.55 5.23
C VAL A 404 11.73 32.74 6.07
N SER A 405 11.13 32.99 7.23
CA SER A 405 11.68 33.98 8.18
C SER A 405 12.82 33.40 9.01
N GLN A 406 13.63 34.26 9.62
CA GLN A 406 14.63 33.84 10.61
C GLN A 406 13.98 33.06 11.78
N ALA A 407 12.82 33.51 12.24
CA ALA A 407 12.08 32.84 13.32
C ALA A 407 11.60 31.43 12.93
N PHE A 408 11.19 31.24 11.67
CA PHE A 408 10.83 29.94 11.13
C PHE A 408 12.05 29.01 11.10
N PHE A 409 13.19 29.50 10.62
CA PHE A 409 14.45 28.75 10.61
C PHE A 409 14.87 28.32 12.02
N ASP A 410 14.87 29.25 12.99
CA ASP A 410 15.30 28.97 14.36
C ASP A 410 14.38 27.94 15.03
N ARG A 411 13.07 28.01 14.76
CA ARG A 411 12.08 27.03 15.22
C ARG A 411 12.37 25.63 14.66
N VAL A 412 12.55 25.50 13.35
CA VAL A 412 12.85 24.21 12.71
C VAL A 412 14.18 23.63 13.22
N LYS A 413 15.21 24.45 13.32
CA LYS A 413 16.50 24.03 13.90
C LYS A 413 16.33 23.49 15.32
N GLY A 414 15.51 24.17 16.14
CA GLY A 414 15.18 23.70 17.48
C GLY A 414 14.43 22.35 17.48
N HIS A 415 13.56 22.11 16.49
CA HIS A 415 12.88 20.82 16.35
C HIS A 415 13.85 19.69 16.01
N TYR A 416 14.79 19.93 15.10
CA TYR A 416 15.76 18.91 14.67
C TYR A 416 16.72 18.51 15.79
N LEU A 417 17.20 19.48 16.57
CA LEU A 417 18.21 19.26 17.61
C LEU A 417 17.64 18.86 18.98
N GLU A 418 16.33 18.58 19.07
CA GLU A 418 15.72 18.11 20.32
C GLU A 418 16.26 16.72 20.69
N GLU A 419 16.75 16.57 21.93
CA GLU A 419 17.37 15.34 22.42
C GLU A 419 16.39 14.15 22.40
N MET A 420 16.85 12.99 21.91
CA MET A 420 16.10 11.73 21.90
C MET A 420 16.99 10.56 22.35
N ASP A 421 16.40 9.47 22.86
CA ASP A 421 17.15 8.23 23.13
C ASP A 421 17.64 7.61 21.80
N VAL A 422 16.77 7.56 20.79
CA VAL A 422 17.09 7.13 19.43
C VAL A 422 16.53 8.13 18.42
N LYS A 423 17.32 8.54 17.44
CA LYS A 423 16.91 9.43 16.36
C LYS A 423 17.30 8.85 15.01
N LYS A 424 16.34 8.68 14.11
CA LYS A 424 16.57 8.28 12.72
C LYS A 424 16.38 9.48 11.82
N ILE A 425 17.41 9.86 11.08
CA ILE A 425 17.47 11.10 10.30
C ILE A 425 17.72 10.83 8.82
N ASP A 426 17.11 11.65 7.98
CA ASP A 426 17.40 11.76 6.55
C ASP A 426 18.76 12.45 6.30
N ILE A 427 19.58 11.83 5.46
CA ILE A 427 20.88 12.34 4.98
C ILE A 427 21.02 12.24 3.44
N GLY A 428 19.91 12.27 2.71
CA GLY A 428 19.85 12.17 1.26
C GLY A 428 20.61 13.31 0.55
N GLY A 429 20.67 14.47 1.20
CA GLY A 429 21.34 15.68 0.73
C GLY A 429 20.66 16.37 -0.46
N GLY A 430 21.41 17.25 -1.14
CA GLY A 430 20.87 17.99 -2.28
C GLY A 430 19.94 19.14 -1.86
N LEU A 431 18.90 19.40 -2.65
CA LEU A 431 18.06 20.61 -2.50
C LEU A 431 16.89 20.45 -1.52
N ILE A 432 16.51 19.21 -1.18
CA ILE A 432 15.27 18.93 -0.45
C ILE A 432 15.43 17.93 0.72
N HIS A 433 16.60 17.33 0.89
CA HIS A 433 16.88 16.36 1.96
C HIS A 433 17.97 16.84 2.92
N GLY A 434 18.16 16.07 3.99
CA GLY A 434 18.98 16.40 5.14
C GLY A 434 20.46 16.14 4.90
N GLU A 435 21.29 16.66 5.81
CA GLU A 435 22.72 16.39 5.85
C GLU A 435 23.13 15.97 7.26
N SER A 436 23.99 14.96 7.37
CA SER A 436 24.38 14.42 8.67
C SER A 436 25.08 15.46 9.55
N ASP A 437 25.84 16.37 8.95
CA ASP A 437 26.63 17.37 9.66
C ASP A 437 25.78 18.32 10.52
N ASP A 438 24.51 18.51 10.17
CA ASP A 438 23.57 19.30 10.98
C ASP A 438 23.37 18.68 12.38
N PHE A 439 23.67 17.40 12.54
CA PHE A 439 23.48 16.61 13.77
C PHE A 439 24.80 16.22 14.44
N ARG A 440 25.94 16.79 14.02
CA ARG A 440 27.26 16.44 14.56
C ARG A 440 27.40 16.67 16.06
N ASP A 441 26.76 17.72 16.56
CA ASP A 441 26.74 18.09 17.99
C ASP A 441 25.37 17.78 18.64
N ASP A 442 24.54 16.93 18.00
CA ASP A 442 23.23 16.56 18.54
C ASP A 442 23.38 15.73 19.82
N PRO A 443 22.65 16.05 20.90
CA PRO A 443 22.82 15.40 22.20
C PRO A 443 22.16 14.01 22.30
N SER A 444 21.49 13.53 21.26
CA SER A 444 20.74 12.26 21.29
C SER A 444 21.63 11.05 21.56
N GLY A 445 21.08 10.04 22.24
CA GLY A 445 21.83 8.85 22.64
C GLY A 445 22.34 8.01 21.46
N LYS A 446 21.50 7.81 20.43
CA LYS A 446 21.86 7.10 19.19
C LYS A 446 21.27 7.81 17.98
N ILE A 447 22.11 8.07 16.98
CA ILE A 447 21.71 8.64 15.68
C ILE A 447 21.85 7.58 14.60
N ILE A 448 20.79 7.42 13.80
CA ILE A 448 20.70 6.50 12.67
C ILE A 448 20.60 7.32 11.39
N LEU A 449 21.55 7.12 10.49
CA LEU A 449 21.64 7.81 9.20
C LEU A 449 20.90 6.99 8.14
N SER A 450 19.90 7.60 7.52
CA SER A 450 18.94 6.94 6.65
C SER A 450 18.59 7.82 5.44
N HIS A 451 17.73 7.31 4.56
CA HIS A 451 17.23 7.98 3.37
C HIS A 451 18.34 8.34 2.37
N THR A 452 19.17 7.35 2.04
CA THR A 452 20.22 7.53 1.03
C THR A 452 20.49 6.22 0.31
N ALA A 453 20.63 6.24 -1.01
CA ALA A 453 21.10 5.10 -1.81
C ALA A 453 22.63 4.90 -1.71
N ARG A 454 23.36 5.89 -1.20
CA ARG A 454 24.82 5.90 -1.20
C ARG A 454 25.37 5.21 0.05
N PRO A 455 26.52 4.51 -0.06
CA PRO A 455 27.25 4.08 1.14
C PRO A 455 27.66 5.29 1.98
N LEU A 456 27.59 5.14 3.31
CA LEU A 456 28.01 6.19 4.23
C LEU A 456 29.50 6.50 4.10
N THR A 457 29.84 7.78 4.07
CA THR A 457 31.23 8.24 4.10
C THR A 457 31.88 7.95 5.47
N VAL A 458 33.20 8.20 5.61
CA VAL A 458 33.86 8.09 6.92
C VAL A 458 33.29 9.14 7.88
N ASP A 459 33.20 10.39 7.43
CA ASP A 459 32.73 11.52 8.24
C ASP A 459 31.28 11.34 8.70
N GLN A 460 30.42 10.80 7.83
CA GLN A 460 29.04 10.42 8.20
C GLN A 460 29.02 9.35 9.29
N ARG A 461 29.87 8.32 9.17
CA ARG A 461 29.93 7.22 10.16
C ARG A 461 30.45 7.66 11.53
N GLU A 462 31.13 8.80 11.63
CA GLU A 462 31.49 9.38 12.93
C GLU A 462 30.30 10.02 13.65
N ILE A 463 29.28 10.46 12.90
CA ILE A 463 28.08 11.12 13.46
C ILE A 463 27.03 10.09 13.87
N GLY A 464 26.81 9.07 13.05
CA GLY A 464 25.76 8.10 13.29
C GLY A 464 25.97 6.75 12.61
N SER A 465 25.14 5.78 12.98
CA SER A 465 25.16 4.42 12.44
C SER A 465 24.14 4.25 11.31
N GLY A 466 24.35 3.30 10.39
CA GLY A 466 23.24 2.77 9.60
C GLY A 466 22.43 1.73 10.39
N ALA A 467 21.24 1.37 9.93
CA ALA A 467 20.42 0.33 10.56
C ALA A 467 20.06 -0.78 9.54
N PRO A 468 20.81 -1.89 9.51
CA PRO A 468 20.48 -3.01 8.63
C PRO A 468 19.03 -3.46 8.80
N PHE A 469 18.42 -3.90 7.69
CA PHE A 469 17.04 -4.36 7.66
C PHE A 469 16.74 -5.36 8.78
N GLY A 470 15.65 -5.14 9.51
CA GLY A 470 15.17 -6.00 10.58
C GLY A 470 15.93 -5.89 11.90
N THR A 471 16.93 -5.01 12.01
CA THR A 471 17.53 -4.66 13.30
C THR A 471 16.54 -3.88 14.16
N SER A 472 16.64 -4.03 15.49
CA SER A 472 15.74 -3.41 16.45
C SER A 472 16.50 -2.65 17.52
N ASP A 473 16.01 -1.46 17.84
CA ASP A 473 16.39 -0.70 19.03
C ASP A 473 15.29 -0.89 20.09
N VAL A 474 15.61 -1.64 21.13
CA VAL A 474 14.69 -1.91 22.26
C VAL A 474 14.83 -0.81 23.30
N LEU A 475 13.83 0.06 23.37
CA LEU A 475 13.77 1.17 24.30
C LEU A 475 13.19 0.73 25.66
N ILE A 476 12.16 -0.12 25.64
CA ILE A 476 11.56 -0.73 26.84
C ILE A 476 11.36 -2.23 26.57
N PRO A 477 12.10 -3.13 27.26
CA PRO A 477 11.98 -4.56 27.05
C PRO A 477 10.62 -5.11 27.52
N SER A 478 10.17 -6.23 26.96
CA SER A 478 9.03 -6.98 27.51
C SER A 478 9.48 -8.18 28.34
N PHE A 479 8.87 -8.35 29.51
CA PHE A 479 9.02 -9.56 30.34
C PHE A 479 7.80 -10.50 30.25
N GLN A 480 6.80 -10.16 29.44
CA GLN A 480 5.60 -10.96 29.23
C GLN A 480 5.55 -11.49 27.79
N ASP A 481 5.08 -12.73 27.63
CA ASP A 481 4.78 -13.26 26.29
C ASP A 481 3.45 -12.70 25.78
N ASN A 482 3.54 -11.59 25.06
CA ASN A 482 2.40 -10.90 24.46
C ASN A 482 1.59 -11.81 23.52
N THR A 483 2.19 -12.87 22.95
CA THR A 483 1.47 -13.76 22.03
C THR A 483 0.34 -14.55 22.68
N ARG A 484 0.42 -14.83 23.99
CA ARG A 484 -0.66 -15.48 24.74
C ARG A 484 -1.90 -14.60 24.87
N ARG A 485 -1.74 -13.27 24.82
CA ARG A 485 -2.88 -12.35 24.82
C ARG A 485 -3.69 -12.49 23.53
N TYR A 486 -3.01 -12.58 22.38
CA TYR A 486 -3.70 -12.80 21.10
C TYR A 486 -4.39 -14.15 21.05
N ALA A 487 -3.74 -15.22 21.52
CA ALA A 487 -4.34 -16.55 21.55
C ALA A 487 -5.70 -16.54 22.28
N TYR A 488 -5.79 -15.86 23.43
CA TYR A 488 -7.04 -15.73 24.15
C TYR A 488 -8.08 -14.90 23.38
N ALA A 489 -7.67 -13.77 22.78
CA ALA A 489 -8.56 -12.93 21.99
C ALA A 489 -9.12 -13.67 20.77
N TYR A 490 -8.27 -14.39 20.03
CA TYR A 490 -8.69 -15.19 18.87
C TYR A 490 -9.63 -16.33 19.27
N LEU A 491 -9.32 -17.09 20.32
CA LEU A 491 -10.22 -18.12 20.82
C LEU A 491 -11.57 -17.56 21.26
N ARG A 492 -11.59 -16.37 21.87
CA ARG A 492 -12.83 -15.69 22.27
C ARG A 492 -13.66 -15.28 21.06
N ASN A 493 -13.03 -14.86 19.97
CA ASN A 493 -13.70 -14.52 18.72
C ASN A 493 -14.26 -15.75 17.99
N TYR A 494 -13.52 -16.87 17.99
CA TYR A 494 -13.99 -18.13 17.40
C TYR A 494 -15.14 -18.75 18.19
N PHE A 495 -15.13 -18.61 19.52
CA PHE A 495 -16.08 -19.27 20.41
C PHE A 495 -16.72 -18.25 21.39
N PRO A 496 -17.55 -17.31 20.91
CA PRO A 496 -18.07 -16.21 21.71
C PRO A 496 -19.00 -16.67 22.84
N THR A 497 -19.73 -17.77 22.63
CA THR A 497 -20.65 -18.38 23.59
C THR A 497 -19.96 -19.27 24.63
N VAL A 498 -18.70 -19.66 24.39
CA VAL A 498 -17.96 -20.55 25.28
C VAL A 498 -17.48 -19.77 26.53
N PRO A 499 -17.72 -20.29 27.75
CA PRO A 499 -17.27 -19.65 28.98
C PRO A 499 -15.76 -19.48 29.06
N THR A 500 -15.29 -18.39 29.68
CA THR A 500 -13.86 -18.07 29.84
C THR A 500 -13.03 -19.21 30.43
N HIS A 501 -13.56 -19.98 31.39
CA HIS A 501 -12.82 -21.09 32.01
C HIS A 501 -12.52 -22.22 31.00
N ALA A 502 -13.40 -22.46 30.02
CA ALA A 502 -13.18 -23.45 28.98
C ALA A 502 -12.19 -22.95 27.91
N LEU A 503 -12.23 -21.66 27.57
CA LEU A 503 -11.19 -21.04 26.74
C LEU A 503 -9.81 -21.13 27.41
N ARG A 504 -9.74 -20.95 28.74
CA ARG A 504 -8.51 -21.14 29.51
C ARG A 504 -7.99 -22.57 29.45
N THR A 505 -8.85 -23.57 29.31
CA THR A 505 -8.43 -24.96 29.07
C THR A 505 -7.71 -25.10 27.73
N LEU A 506 -8.24 -24.49 26.65
CA LEU A 506 -7.58 -24.47 25.34
C LEU A 506 -6.24 -23.71 25.37
N MET A 507 -6.20 -22.59 26.11
CA MET A 507 -4.99 -21.77 26.34
C MET A 507 -3.87 -22.52 27.07
N ASN A 508 -4.18 -23.62 27.77
CA ASN A 508 -3.20 -24.49 28.40
C ASN A 508 -2.54 -25.45 27.39
N SER A 509 -2.10 -24.87 26.26
CA SER A 509 -1.48 -25.54 25.13
C SER A 509 -0.07 -25.00 24.89
N THR A 510 0.77 -25.78 24.20
CA THR A 510 2.16 -25.39 23.89
C THR A 510 2.22 -24.39 22.75
N LEU A 511 3.09 -23.40 22.87
CA LEU A 511 3.44 -22.50 21.77
C LEU A 511 4.63 -23.05 21.00
N MET A 512 4.62 -22.88 19.69
CA MET A 512 5.67 -23.34 18.77
C MET A 512 6.00 -22.25 17.76
N THR A 513 7.24 -22.26 17.27
CA THR A 513 7.68 -21.43 16.15
C THR A 513 7.97 -22.34 14.96
N PHE A 514 7.47 -21.97 13.79
CA PHE A 514 7.80 -22.57 12.50
C PHE A 514 8.64 -21.58 11.69
N ASN A 515 9.72 -22.09 11.09
CA ASN A 515 10.51 -21.31 10.14
C ASN A 515 9.73 -21.12 8.83
N PRO A 516 10.02 -20.05 8.05
CA PRO A 516 9.56 -19.95 6.69
C PRO A 516 9.82 -21.23 5.91
N GLU A 517 8.93 -21.56 4.98
CA GLU A 517 8.95 -22.74 4.12
C GLU A 517 8.69 -24.09 4.81
N THR A 518 8.52 -24.11 6.13
CA THR A 518 8.22 -25.33 6.89
C THR A 518 6.79 -25.80 6.63
N ILE A 519 6.60 -27.09 6.35
CA ILE A 519 5.27 -27.69 6.24
C ILE A 519 4.71 -27.93 7.65
N LEU A 520 3.58 -27.31 7.97
CA LEU A 520 2.84 -27.53 9.21
C LEU A 520 2.04 -28.82 9.14
N PHE A 521 1.44 -29.08 7.98
CA PHE A 521 0.73 -30.31 7.67
C PHE A 521 0.84 -30.68 6.21
N LYS A 522 0.86 -31.99 5.92
CA LYS A 522 0.81 -32.49 4.55
C LYS A 522 -0.58 -33.04 4.22
N GLU A 523 -1.01 -32.85 2.97
CA GLU A 523 -2.23 -33.49 2.44
C GLU A 523 -2.20 -35.01 2.71
N GLY A 524 -3.34 -35.55 3.16
CA GLY A 524 -3.52 -36.96 3.52
C GLY A 524 -3.04 -37.36 4.92
N GLU A 525 -2.44 -36.45 5.69
CA GLU A 525 -2.01 -36.71 7.06
C GLU A 525 -3.21 -36.75 8.03
N LYS A 526 -3.14 -37.61 9.06
CA LYS A 526 -4.11 -37.62 10.16
C LYS A 526 -3.80 -36.50 11.15
N VAL A 527 -4.85 -35.85 11.66
CA VAL A 527 -4.69 -34.68 12.54
C VAL A 527 -4.73 -35.07 14.01
N ASP A 528 -3.54 -35.11 14.63
CA ASP A 528 -3.40 -35.30 16.08
C ASP A 528 -3.51 -33.98 16.85
N ASN A 529 -3.21 -32.85 16.20
CA ASN A 529 -3.22 -31.52 16.77
C ASN A 529 -3.68 -30.52 15.71
N ILE A 530 -4.32 -29.44 16.15
CA ILE A 530 -4.62 -28.27 15.31
C ILE A 530 -3.71 -27.11 15.73
N TYR A 531 -3.55 -26.13 14.85
CA TYR A 531 -2.77 -24.93 15.18
C TYR A 531 -3.64 -23.69 15.11
N LEU A 532 -3.59 -22.86 16.17
CA LEU A 532 -4.04 -21.48 16.12
C LEU A 532 -2.84 -20.61 15.77
N LEU A 533 -2.86 -19.99 14.59
CA LEU A 533 -1.80 -19.08 14.17
C LEU A 533 -1.86 -17.81 15.03
N LEU A 534 -0.77 -17.48 15.71
CA LEU A 534 -0.68 -16.30 16.58
C LEU A 534 0.00 -15.13 15.90
N THR A 535 0.99 -15.41 15.06
CA THR A 535 1.75 -14.43 14.27
C THR A 535 2.15 -15.03 12.93
N GLY A 536 2.41 -14.19 11.93
CA GLY A 536 2.87 -14.62 10.62
C GLY A 536 1.77 -15.22 9.74
N ALA A 537 2.17 -15.91 8.66
CA ALA A 537 1.25 -16.46 7.68
C ALA A 537 1.65 -17.85 7.15
N VAL A 538 0.64 -18.60 6.71
CA VAL A 538 0.71 -19.98 6.21
C VAL A 538 -0.05 -20.06 4.89
N GLU A 539 0.56 -20.58 3.84
CA GLU A 539 -0.13 -20.91 2.59
C GLU A 539 -0.79 -22.29 2.67
N MET A 540 -1.97 -22.40 2.07
CA MET A 540 -2.75 -23.61 1.90
C MET A 540 -2.71 -23.98 0.42
N ILE A 541 -2.22 -25.17 0.11
CA ILE A 541 -1.92 -25.61 -1.26
C ILE A 541 -2.65 -26.92 -1.56
N LYS A 542 -3.35 -26.95 -2.70
CA LYS A 542 -3.88 -28.18 -3.30
C LYS A 542 -3.87 -28.11 -4.82
N THR A 543 -2.89 -28.76 -5.42
CA THR A 543 -2.65 -28.73 -6.87
C THR A 543 -3.82 -29.31 -7.67
N SER A 544 -4.48 -30.35 -7.16
CA SER A 544 -5.58 -31.03 -7.88
C SER A 544 -6.79 -30.12 -8.15
N SER A 545 -6.98 -29.09 -7.34
CA SER A 545 -8.06 -28.11 -7.47
C SER A 545 -7.55 -26.70 -7.73
N ASN A 546 -6.25 -26.54 -8.04
CA ASN A 546 -5.60 -25.23 -8.19
C ASN A 546 -5.85 -24.28 -7.00
N LEU A 547 -5.94 -24.82 -5.78
CA LEU A 547 -6.19 -24.02 -4.59
C LEU A 547 -4.85 -23.49 -4.05
N HIS A 548 -4.76 -22.17 -3.99
CA HIS A 548 -3.68 -21.43 -3.32
C HIS A 548 -4.32 -20.33 -2.47
N ALA A 549 -4.28 -20.49 -1.15
CA ALA A 549 -4.89 -19.55 -0.22
C ALA A 549 -3.94 -19.24 0.96
N LEU A 550 -4.14 -18.11 1.64
CA LEU A 550 -3.30 -17.69 2.76
C LEU A 550 -4.11 -17.66 4.06
N ALA A 551 -3.62 -18.33 5.09
CA ALA A 551 -4.09 -18.23 6.47
C ALA A 551 -3.14 -17.32 7.26
N SER A 552 -3.67 -16.28 7.91
CA SER A 552 -2.91 -15.32 8.71
C SER A 552 -3.11 -15.53 10.21
N ALA A 553 -2.40 -14.72 11.01
CA ALA A 553 -2.61 -14.64 12.46
C ALA A 553 -4.10 -14.52 12.81
N GLY A 554 -4.56 -15.37 13.72
CA GLY A 554 -5.96 -15.56 14.07
C GLY A 554 -6.56 -16.85 13.55
N SER A 555 -6.12 -17.39 12.42
CA SER A 555 -6.72 -18.59 11.83
C SER A 555 -6.43 -19.87 12.62
N LEU A 556 -7.45 -20.73 12.73
CA LEU A 556 -7.27 -22.15 13.08
C LEU A 556 -7.00 -22.96 11.80
N VAL A 557 -6.01 -23.84 11.85
CA VAL A 557 -5.69 -24.78 10.76
C VAL A 557 -5.77 -26.23 11.23
N GLY A 558 -6.45 -27.06 10.44
CA GLY A 558 -6.65 -28.50 10.70
C GLY A 558 -7.89 -28.83 11.55
N GLU A 559 -8.71 -27.83 11.88
CA GLU A 559 -9.90 -27.91 12.73
C GLU A 559 -10.96 -28.88 12.20
N ILE A 560 -11.14 -28.94 10.88
CA ILE A 560 -12.17 -29.79 10.24
C ILE A 560 -11.77 -31.26 10.24
N ALA A 561 -10.55 -31.52 9.81
CA ALA A 561 -9.97 -32.84 9.86
C ALA A 561 -9.92 -33.36 11.32
N ALA A 562 -9.67 -32.48 12.30
CA ALA A 562 -9.73 -32.82 13.72
C ALA A 562 -11.13 -33.20 14.21
N ILE A 563 -12.19 -32.47 13.79
CA ILE A 563 -13.57 -32.76 14.19
C ILE A 563 -14.07 -34.07 13.57
N HIS A 564 -13.93 -34.23 12.25
CA HIS A 564 -14.43 -35.39 11.53
C HIS A 564 -13.52 -36.62 11.60
N GLN A 565 -12.31 -36.47 12.17
CA GLN A 565 -11.27 -37.50 12.21
C GLN A 565 -10.90 -38.01 10.80
N LEU A 566 -10.91 -37.10 9.83
CA LEU A 566 -10.54 -37.35 8.45
C LEU A 566 -9.08 -36.93 8.20
N PRO A 567 -8.44 -37.48 7.15
CA PRO A 567 -7.18 -36.93 6.65
C PRO A 567 -7.34 -35.48 6.19
N LEU A 568 -6.25 -34.72 6.21
CA LEU A 568 -6.22 -33.37 5.65
C LEU A 568 -6.39 -33.38 4.14
N MET A 569 -7.10 -32.38 3.63
CA MET A 569 -7.44 -32.23 2.22
C MET A 569 -6.45 -31.34 1.46
N GLU A 570 -5.60 -30.59 2.17
CA GLU A 570 -4.64 -29.62 1.66
C GLU A 570 -3.31 -29.71 2.42
N THR A 571 -2.24 -29.18 1.82
CA THR A 571 -0.94 -28.98 2.47
C THR A 571 -0.86 -27.56 3.04
N TYR A 572 -0.34 -27.41 4.25
CA TYR A 572 -0.15 -26.12 4.93
C TYR A 572 1.34 -25.85 5.09
N ARG A 573 1.85 -24.74 4.54
CA ARG A 573 3.27 -24.38 4.55
C ARG A 573 3.46 -22.95 5.06
N ALA A 574 4.41 -22.73 5.96
CA ALA A 574 4.72 -21.40 6.48
C ALA A 574 5.32 -20.52 5.36
N THR A 575 4.83 -19.29 5.21
CA THR A 575 5.39 -18.29 4.27
C THR A 575 6.28 -17.27 4.97
N THR A 576 6.17 -17.17 6.29
CA THR A 576 6.99 -16.33 7.18
C THR A 576 7.43 -17.14 8.40
N PHE A 577 8.14 -16.51 9.35
CA PHE A 577 8.16 -17.05 10.71
C PHE A 577 6.74 -17.04 11.27
N VAL A 578 6.31 -18.17 11.83
CA VAL A 578 4.96 -18.35 12.36
C VAL A 578 5.06 -18.80 13.81
N ARG A 579 4.50 -18.03 14.74
CA ARG A 579 4.23 -18.53 16.10
C ARG A 579 2.81 -19.05 16.15
N ALA A 580 2.61 -20.27 16.62
CA ALA A 580 1.31 -20.89 16.69
C ALA A 580 1.11 -21.63 18.03
N MET A 581 -0.14 -21.68 18.48
CA MET A 581 -0.55 -22.50 19.62
C MET A 581 -1.01 -23.87 19.12
N LYS A 582 -0.32 -24.92 19.57
CA LYS A 582 -0.61 -26.32 19.21
C LYS A 582 -1.65 -26.89 20.17
N ILE A 583 -2.87 -27.07 19.68
CA ILE A 583 -4.01 -27.56 20.47
C ILE A 583 -4.24 -29.05 20.14
N PRO A 584 -4.26 -29.97 21.11
CA PRO A 584 -4.57 -31.37 20.86
C PRO A 584 -5.96 -31.54 20.23
N ALA A 585 -6.07 -32.35 19.17
CA ALA A 585 -7.33 -32.56 18.46
C ALA A 585 -8.41 -33.16 19.37
N THR A 586 -8.02 -34.04 20.30
CA THR A 586 -8.90 -34.62 21.32
C THR A 586 -9.48 -33.55 22.26
N LEU A 587 -8.65 -32.61 22.72
CA LEU A 587 -9.09 -31.51 23.57
C LEU A 587 -10.06 -30.60 22.83
N TYR A 588 -9.73 -30.25 21.58
CA TYR A 588 -10.59 -29.43 20.74
C TYR A 588 -11.97 -30.06 20.53
N ARG A 589 -12.02 -31.34 20.13
CA ARG A 589 -13.28 -32.09 19.98
C ARG A 589 -14.11 -32.11 21.25
N ASN A 590 -13.50 -32.40 22.39
CA ASN A 590 -14.22 -32.43 23.67
C ASN A 590 -14.87 -31.08 24.01
N ILE A 591 -14.24 -29.96 23.65
CA ILE A 591 -14.84 -28.62 23.83
C ILE A 591 -15.99 -28.40 22.83
N VAL A 592 -15.79 -28.76 21.56
CA VAL A 592 -16.84 -28.65 20.52
C VAL A 592 -18.08 -29.46 20.91
N GLU A 593 -17.92 -30.70 21.34
CA GLU A 593 -19.01 -31.57 21.78
C GLU A 593 -19.69 -31.03 23.04
N LYS A 594 -18.91 -30.68 24.07
CA LYS A 594 -19.44 -30.21 25.37
C LYS A 594 -20.30 -28.95 25.25
N TYR A 595 -19.93 -28.05 24.34
CA TYR A 595 -20.63 -26.77 24.13
C TYR A 595 -21.50 -26.76 22.87
N GLN A 596 -21.70 -27.91 22.22
CA GLN A 596 -22.58 -28.09 21.05
C GLN A 596 -22.25 -27.15 19.87
N LEU A 597 -20.95 -26.94 19.61
CA LEU A 597 -20.48 -25.96 18.62
C LEU A 597 -20.46 -26.48 17.18
N PHE A 598 -20.76 -27.78 16.98
CA PHE A 598 -20.58 -28.45 15.70
C PHE A 598 -21.41 -27.84 14.56
N GLU A 599 -22.71 -27.61 14.80
CA GLU A 599 -23.62 -27.04 13.80
C GLU A 599 -23.21 -25.62 13.39
N ASP A 600 -22.81 -24.79 14.37
CA ASP A 600 -22.34 -23.42 14.09
C ASP A 600 -21.03 -23.43 13.28
N ILE A 601 -20.10 -24.34 13.61
CA ILE A 601 -18.84 -24.50 12.87
C ILE A 601 -19.14 -24.90 11.42
N LEU A 602 -19.99 -25.91 11.19
CA LEU A 602 -20.36 -26.37 9.85
C LEU A 602 -21.07 -25.28 9.04
N ARG A 603 -22.09 -24.60 9.62
CA ARG A 603 -22.80 -23.51 8.94
C ARG A 603 -21.85 -22.42 8.48
N LEU A 604 -20.95 -21.99 9.37
CA LEU A 604 -19.96 -20.97 9.05
C LEU A 604 -18.99 -21.45 7.96
N MET A 605 -18.61 -22.73 7.93
CA MET A 605 -17.77 -23.27 6.87
C MET A 605 -18.45 -23.24 5.51
N GLU A 606 -19.69 -23.69 5.39
CA GLU A 606 -20.42 -23.68 4.11
C GLU A 606 -20.53 -22.26 3.56
N GLY A 607 -20.81 -21.29 4.44
CA GLY A 607 -20.78 -19.87 4.10
C GLY A 607 -19.40 -19.40 3.65
N ARG A 608 -18.33 -19.78 4.36
CA ARG A 608 -16.94 -19.45 3.96
C ARG A 608 -16.58 -20.06 2.61
N GLU A 609 -16.85 -21.33 2.39
CA GLU A 609 -16.56 -22.02 1.13
C GLU A 609 -17.31 -21.36 -0.03
N PHE A 610 -18.57 -20.99 0.17
CA PHE A 610 -19.30 -20.22 -0.83
C PHE A 610 -18.63 -18.87 -1.12
N LEU A 611 -18.32 -18.08 -0.10
CA LEU A 611 -17.66 -16.76 -0.24
C LEU A 611 -16.28 -16.88 -0.90
N GLN A 612 -15.51 -17.92 -0.54
CA GLN A 612 -14.18 -18.19 -1.09
C GLN A 612 -14.20 -18.46 -2.60
N ASN A 613 -15.32 -19.00 -3.10
CA ASN A 613 -15.54 -19.26 -4.52
C ASN A 613 -16.17 -18.06 -5.27
N THR A 614 -16.20 -16.86 -4.66
CA THR A 614 -16.67 -15.63 -5.32
C THR A 614 -15.49 -14.72 -5.69
N ARG A 615 -15.64 -13.94 -6.76
CA ARG A 615 -14.60 -12.98 -7.18
C ARG A 615 -14.36 -11.88 -6.14
N ILE A 616 -15.40 -11.48 -5.41
CA ILE A 616 -15.34 -10.38 -4.44
C ILE A 616 -14.74 -10.85 -3.12
N PHE A 617 -15.22 -11.97 -2.57
CA PHE A 617 -14.87 -12.41 -1.22
C PHE A 617 -13.78 -13.50 -1.17
N GLY A 618 -13.38 -14.01 -2.34
CA GLY A 618 -12.42 -15.10 -2.49
C GLY A 618 -10.98 -14.80 -2.08
N GLU A 619 -10.58 -13.53 -2.15
CA GLU A 619 -9.20 -13.12 -1.88
C GLU A 619 -9.13 -12.17 -0.68
N ALA A 620 -8.07 -12.34 0.13
CA ALA A 620 -7.64 -11.39 1.16
C ALA A 620 -8.61 -11.13 2.34
N LEU A 621 -9.66 -11.94 2.52
CA LEU A 621 -10.51 -11.90 3.71
C LEU A 621 -10.07 -12.92 4.76
N SER A 622 -9.97 -12.52 6.02
CA SER A 622 -9.76 -13.45 7.13
C SER A 622 -10.98 -14.34 7.35
N TYR A 623 -10.78 -15.50 7.98
CA TYR A 623 -11.88 -16.40 8.35
C TYR A 623 -12.87 -15.72 9.30
N SER A 624 -12.40 -14.84 10.19
CA SER A 624 -13.29 -14.06 11.05
C SER A 624 -14.20 -13.13 10.26
N THR A 625 -13.67 -12.45 9.24
CA THR A 625 -14.48 -11.55 8.40
C THR A 625 -15.44 -12.34 7.52
N GLN A 626 -15.01 -13.46 6.93
CA GLN A 626 -15.88 -14.33 6.15
C GLN A 626 -17.03 -14.89 7.01
N ASN A 627 -16.76 -15.30 8.26
CA ASN A 627 -17.80 -15.75 9.18
C ASN A 627 -18.82 -14.65 9.47
N ARG A 628 -18.34 -13.42 9.74
CA ARG A 628 -19.21 -12.27 9.99
C ARG A 628 -20.12 -11.97 8.79
N ILE A 629 -19.60 -12.10 7.57
CA ILE A 629 -20.39 -11.93 6.34
C ILE A 629 -21.39 -13.07 6.19
N ALA A 630 -20.95 -14.31 6.36
CA ALA A 630 -21.79 -15.50 6.22
C ALA A 630 -22.99 -15.48 7.17
N ASP A 631 -22.80 -15.00 8.41
CA ASP A 631 -23.89 -14.86 9.39
C ASP A 631 -24.94 -13.80 9.02
N GLU A 632 -24.62 -12.83 8.14
CA GLU A 632 -25.54 -11.78 7.69
C GLU A 632 -26.17 -12.06 6.31
N MET A 633 -25.78 -13.15 5.65
CA MET A 633 -26.32 -13.49 4.33
C MET A 633 -27.80 -13.88 4.41
N VAL A 634 -28.64 -13.23 3.62
CA VAL A 634 -30.07 -13.56 3.48
C VAL A 634 -30.31 -14.17 2.10
N GLY A 635 -30.80 -15.41 2.05
CA GLY A 635 -31.09 -16.13 0.80
C GLY A 635 -32.43 -15.78 0.18
N HIS A 636 -32.48 -15.77 -1.16
CA HIS A 636 -33.65 -15.48 -1.98
C HIS A 636 -33.75 -16.51 -3.12
N HIS A 637 -34.97 -16.79 -3.56
CA HIS A 637 -35.27 -17.70 -4.67
C HIS A 637 -36.29 -17.04 -5.61
N LEU A 638 -36.00 -17.04 -6.91
CA LEU A 638 -36.84 -16.47 -7.97
C LEU A 638 -37.11 -17.51 -9.06
N CYS A 639 -38.25 -17.35 -9.73
CA CYS A 639 -38.71 -18.19 -10.82
C CYS A 639 -38.63 -17.46 -12.17
N ALA A 640 -38.74 -18.21 -13.26
CA ALA A 640 -38.73 -17.67 -14.62
C ALA A 640 -39.80 -16.57 -14.80
N GLY A 641 -39.38 -15.41 -15.33
CA GLY A 641 -40.24 -14.24 -15.53
C GLY A 641 -40.36 -13.29 -14.33
N ASP A 642 -39.75 -13.61 -13.19
CA ASP A 642 -39.63 -12.67 -12.08
C ASP A 642 -38.58 -11.59 -12.40
N GLU A 643 -38.93 -10.33 -12.13
CA GLU A 643 -37.96 -9.22 -12.11
C GLU A 643 -37.58 -8.90 -10.67
N TYR A 644 -36.27 -8.75 -10.42
CA TYR A 644 -35.77 -8.30 -9.13
C TYR A 644 -34.90 -7.06 -9.28
N ALA A 645 -35.22 -6.05 -8.45
CA ALA A 645 -34.51 -4.78 -8.36
C ALA A 645 -34.07 -4.54 -6.90
N PRO A 646 -32.77 -4.60 -6.61
CA PRO A 646 -32.24 -4.45 -5.25
C PRO A 646 -32.69 -3.16 -4.57
N LEU A 647 -33.18 -3.24 -3.32
CA LEU A 647 -33.46 -2.06 -2.51
C LEU A 647 -32.16 -1.44 -1.96
N LYS A 648 -32.17 -0.13 -1.69
CA LYS A 648 -31.01 0.60 -1.15
C LYS A 648 -30.45 -0.01 0.16
N LYS A 649 -31.29 -0.67 0.97
CA LYS A 649 -30.89 -1.29 2.25
C LYS A 649 -30.39 -2.73 2.10
N GLU A 650 -30.63 -3.38 0.96
CA GLU A 650 -30.27 -4.78 0.72
C GLU A 650 -28.81 -4.94 0.29
N GLY A 651 -28.13 -3.85 -0.05
CA GLY A 651 -26.70 -3.81 -0.32
C GLY A 651 -26.31 -4.57 -1.58
N LEU A 652 -25.49 -5.61 -1.42
CA LEU A 652 -24.92 -6.40 -2.51
C LEU A 652 -25.65 -7.74 -2.66
N ALA A 653 -25.91 -8.17 -3.89
CA ALA A 653 -26.42 -9.51 -4.18
C ALA A 653 -25.34 -10.39 -4.82
N ILE A 654 -25.29 -11.66 -4.41
CA ILE A 654 -24.36 -12.69 -4.93
C ILE A 654 -25.16 -13.89 -5.42
N VAL A 655 -24.92 -14.31 -6.66
CA VAL A 655 -25.59 -15.47 -7.26
C VAL A 655 -25.09 -16.77 -6.62
N LYS A 656 -26.03 -17.57 -6.12
CA LYS A 656 -25.78 -18.89 -5.54
C LYS A 656 -25.97 -20.00 -6.57
N GLU A 657 -27.02 -19.91 -7.37
CA GLU A 657 -27.37 -20.89 -8.40
C GLU A 657 -28.18 -20.25 -9.53
N GLY A 658 -28.07 -20.79 -10.75
CA GLY A 658 -28.75 -20.29 -11.93
C GLY A 658 -27.94 -19.25 -12.72
N THR A 659 -28.56 -18.76 -13.79
CA THR A 659 -28.01 -17.76 -14.71
C THR A 659 -29.04 -16.66 -14.95
N ALA A 660 -28.60 -15.40 -15.00
CA ALA A 660 -29.47 -14.27 -15.30
C ALA A 660 -28.78 -13.25 -16.22
N ARG A 661 -29.57 -12.48 -16.97
CA ARG A 661 -29.08 -11.39 -17.81
C ARG A 661 -29.15 -10.08 -17.03
N LEU A 662 -28.00 -9.41 -16.87
CA LEU A 662 -27.88 -8.16 -16.11
C LEU A 662 -28.00 -6.95 -17.03
N TYR A 663 -28.87 -6.02 -16.67
CA TYR A 663 -29.09 -4.77 -17.39
C TYR A 663 -28.86 -3.56 -16.51
N CYS A 664 -28.35 -2.47 -17.10
CA CYS A 664 -28.35 -1.13 -16.49
C CYS A 664 -29.25 -0.21 -17.31
N GLY A 665 -30.39 0.20 -16.74
CA GLY A 665 -31.45 0.81 -17.56
C GLY A 665 -31.90 -0.18 -18.64
N LYS A 666 -31.92 0.20 -19.92
CA LYS A 666 -32.31 -0.72 -21.02
C LYS A 666 -31.13 -1.46 -21.68
N ARG A 667 -29.91 -1.24 -21.18
CA ARG A 667 -28.69 -1.71 -21.83
C ARG A 667 -28.22 -3.01 -21.20
N PHE A 668 -28.01 -4.02 -22.04
CA PHE A 668 -27.39 -5.27 -21.64
C PHE A 668 -25.93 -5.02 -21.24
N ILE A 669 -25.54 -5.57 -20.09
CA ILE A 669 -24.19 -5.42 -19.56
C ILE A 669 -23.44 -6.75 -19.70
N GLU A 670 -23.92 -7.79 -19.05
CA GLU A 670 -23.33 -9.13 -19.09
C GLU A 670 -24.34 -10.19 -18.61
N GLU A 671 -24.00 -11.46 -18.82
CA GLU A 671 -24.67 -12.59 -18.19
C GLU A 671 -23.97 -12.91 -16.86
N ILE A 672 -24.76 -13.11 -15.79
CA ILE A 672 -24.26 -13.42 -14.45
C ILE A 672 -24.64 -14.85 -14.05
N ARG A 673 -23.73 -15.53 -13.36
CA ARG A 673 -23.84 -16.93 -12.92
C ARG A 673 -23.32 -17.10 -11.50
N ARG A 674 -23.37 -18.31 -10.96
CA ARG A 674 -22.86 -18.64 -9.61
C ARG A 674 -21.53 -17.95 -9.30
N GLY A 675 -21.49 -17.21 -8.20
CA GLY A 675 -20.32 -16.45 -7.73
C GLY A 675 -20.23 -15.01 -8.24
N ASP A 676 -21.00 -14.64 -9.26
CA ASP A 676 -21.10 -13.26 -9.74
C ASP A 676 -21.98 -12.40 -8.83
N ILE A 677 -21.82 -11.09 -8.98
CA ILE A 677 -22.50 -10.08 -8.16
C ILE A 677 -23.36 -9.14 -8.98
N PHE A 678 -24.36 -8.54 -8.34
CA PHE A 678 -25.09 -7.38 -8.85
C PHE A 678 -25.50 -6.46 -7.70
N ALA A 679 -25.98 -5.26 -8.03
CA ALA A 679 -26.34 -4.18 -7.09
C ALA A 679 -25.16 -3.42 -6.47
N GLU A 680 -23.93 -3.60 -6.95
CA GLU A 680 -22.74 -2.92 -6.44
C GLU A 680 -22.81 -1.40 -6.54
N ASP A 681 -23.54 -0.87 -7.54
CA ASP A 681 -23.74 0.56 -7.71
C ASP A 681 -24.57 1.18 -6.57
N SER A 682 -25.33 0.35 -5.84
CA SER A 682 -26.06 0.78 -4.65
C SER A 682 -25.15 0.97 -3.44
N VAL A 683 -24.13 0.10 -3.30
CA VAL A 683 -23.10 0.18 -2.25
C VAL A 683 -22.13 1.32 -2.56
N VAL A 684 -21.58 1.36 -3.79
CA VAL A 684 -20.61 2.38 -4.22
C VAL A 684 -21.24 3.78 -4.29
N GLY A 685 -22.47 3.88 -4.81
CA GLY A 685 -23.14 5.17 -5.00
C GLY A 685 -24.05 5.59 -3.85
N ASN A 686 -24.17 4.78 -2.79
CA ASN A 686 -25.11 4.96 -1.68
C ASN A 686 -26.53 5.38 -2.17
N ARG A 687 -27.03 4.69 -3.19
CA ARG A 687 -28.28 5.02 -3.89
C ARG A 687 -29.03 3.75 -4.28
N ARG A 688 -30.26 3.87 -4.79
CA ARG A 688 -30.95 2.70 -5.35
C ARG A 688 -30.20 2.21 -6.60
N SER A 689 -30.05 0.90 -6.72
CA SER A 689 -29.41 0.29 -7.88
C SER A 689 -30.17 0.64 -9.17
N LYS A 690 -29.44 0.94 -10.23
CA LYS A 690 -29.97 1.04 -11.60
C LYS A 690 -29.96 -0.30 -12.33
N HIS A 691 -29.39 -1.32 -11.70
CA HIS A 691 -29.33 -2.66 -12.24
C HIS A 691 -30.64 -3.41 -11.99
N HIS A 692 -31.04 -4.21 -12.97
CA HIS A 692 -32.06 -5.24 -12.82
C HIS A 692 -31.63 -6.50 -13.56
N ILE A 693 -32.23 -7.62 -13.19
CA ILE A 693 -31.95 -8.92 -13.78
C ILE A 693 -33.19 -9.46 -14.47
N GLU A 694 -33.00 -10.11 -15.62
CA GLU A 694 -34.00 -10.95 -16.27
C GLU A 694 -33.59 -12.42 -16.12
N ILE A 695 -34.56 -13.26 -15.77
CA ILE A 695 -34.32 -14.66 -15.38
C ILE A 695 -35.11 -15.59 -16.30
N ASP A 696 -34.41 -16.53 -16.92
CA ASP A 696 -34.97 -17.49 -17.86
C ASP A 696 -35.44 -18.80 -17.19
N ASP A 697 -34.95 -19.12 -15.99
CA ASP A 697 -35.20 -20.36 -15.25
C ASP A 697 -35.23 -20.14 -13.71
N SER A 698 -34.94 -21.13 -12.88
CA SER A 698 -34.78 -20.95 -11.42
C SER A 698 -33.47 -20.21 -11.09
N PHE A 699 -33.53 -19.27 -10.14
CA PHE A 699 -32.38 -18.45 -9.75
C PHE A 699 -32.34 -18.24 -8.24
N GLU A 700 -31.19 -18.54 -7.63
CA GLU A 700 -30.95 -18.36 -6.20
C GLU A 700 -29.81 -17.37 -5.98
N PHE A 701 -30.00 -16.46 -5.03
CA PHE A 701 -28.98 -15.49 -4.66
C PHE A 701 -29.06 -15.14 -3.17
N CYS A 702 -28.00 -14.54 -2.66
CA CYS A 702 -27.95 -14.02 -1.29
C CYS A 702 -27.72 -12.52 -1.31
N THR A 703 -28.38 -11.77 -0.42
CA THR A 703 -28.13 -10.35 -0.17
C THR A 703 -27.27 -10.15 1.07
N ILE A 704 -26.36 -9.17 1.02
CA ILE A 704 -25.50 -8.74 2.12
C ILE A 704 -25.69 -7.24 2.32
N SER A 705 -25.99 -6.84 3.56
CA SER A 705 -26.18 -5.44 3.94
C SER A 705 -25.00 -4.55 3.55
N ALA A 706 -25.27 -3.34 3.08
CA ALA A 706 -24.20 -2.37 2.78
C ALA A 706 -23.38 -2.00 4.04
N ALA A 707 -23.99 -2.05 5.24
CA ALA A 707 -23.35 -1.64 6.48
C ALA A 707 -22.14 -2.52 6.83
N ILE A 708 -22.25 -3.85 6.72
CA ILE A 708 -21.13 -4.76 6.99
C ILE A 708 -20.02 -4.60 5.95
N LEU A 709 -20.37 -4.30 4.70
CA LEU A 709 -19.41 -4.15 3.60
C LEU A 709 -18.61 -2.85 3.70
N GLN A 710 -19.18 -1.78 4.29
CA GLN A 710 -18.53 -0.47 4.45
C GLN A 710 -17.27 -0.53 5.32
N ASP A 711 -17.20 -1.51 6.24
CA ASP A 711 -16.05 -1.68 7.14
C ASP A 711 -14.96 -2.61 6.57
N ILE A 712 -15.10 -3.05 5.32
CA ILE A 712 -14.20 -4.02 4.67
C ILE A 712 -13.57 -3.37 3.42
N PRO A 713 -12.40 -2.72 3.56
CA PRO A 713 -11.74 -1.97 2.50
C PRO A 713 -11.57 -2.75 1.19
N ILE A 714 -11.10 -4.01 1.26
CA ILE A 714 -10.92 -4.84 0.04
C ILE A 714 -12.22 -5.10 -0.70
N VAL A 715 -13.35 -5.21 0.01
CA VAL A 715 -14.65 -5.39 -0.64
C VAL A 715 -15.10 -4.07 -1.25
N GLN A 716 -15.02 -2.95 -0.53
CA GLN A 716 -15.31 -1.62 -1.09
C GLN A 716 -14.53 -1.39 -2.38
N TRP A 717 -13.24 -1.69 -2.34
CA TRP A 717 -12.35 -1.59 -3.47
C TRP A 717 -12.79 -2.41 -4.69
N LYS A 718 -13.03 -3.71 -4.51
CA LYS A 718 -13.47 -4.59 -5.60
C LYS A 718 -14.84 -4.20 -6.17
N LEU A 719 -15.71 -3.63 -5.33
CA LEU A 719 -17.00 -3.10 -5.79
C LEU A 719 -16.83 -1.87 -6.68
N ILE A 720 -15.88 -0.97 -6.37
CA ILE A 720 -15.54 0.18 -7.23
C ILE A 720 -15.03 -0.32 -8.58
N GLU A 721 -14.11 -1.29 -8.57
CA GLU A 721 -13.56 -1.88 -9.80
C GLU A 721 -14.67 -2.47 -10.68
N SER A 722 -15.56 -3.27 -10.10
CA SER A 722 -16.68 -3.85 -10.84
C SER A 722 -17.63 -2.79 -11.37
N PHE A 723 -17.92 -1.76 -10.57
CA PHE A 723 -18.78 -0.64 -10.96
C PHE A 723 -18.21 0.15 -12.13
N GLU A 724 -16.92 0.52 -12.08
CA GLU A 724 -16.25 1.28 -13.14
C GLU A 724 -16.16 0.47 -14.44
N ARG A 725 -15.84 -0.84 -14.36
CA ARG A 725 -15.86 -1.73 -15.52
C ARG A 725 -17.22 -1.73 -16.22
N ARG A 726 -18.30 -1.92 -15.45
CA ARG A 726 -19.68 -1.95 -15.99
C ARG A 726 -20.13 -0.58 -16.49
N ARG A 727 -19.68 0.51 -15.86
CA ARG A 727 -19.91 1.89 -16.32
C ARG A 727 -19.30 2.13 -17.70
N HIS A 728 -18.07 1.67 -17.95
CA HIS A 728 -17.44 1.76 -19.26
C HIS A 728 -18.22 1.03 -20.34
N ILE A 729 -18.66 -0.21 -20.08
CA ILE A 729 -19.49 -1.00 -21.02
C ILE A 729 -20.84 -0.30 -21.27
N ALA A 730 -21.41 0.34 -20.25
CA ALA A 730 -22.66 1.07 -20.38
C ALA A 730 -22.52 2.37 -21.21
N MET A 731 -21.34 2.99 -21.21
CA MET A 731 -21.05 4.28 -21.87
C MET A 731 -20.40 4.15 -23.26
N SER A 732 -19.67 3.06 -23.54
CA SER A 732 -19.19 2.68 -24.89
C SER A 732 -20.35 2.49 -25.85
#